data_AF-A0A9D2MKF9-F1
#
_entry.id   AF-A0A9D2MKF9-F1
#
_cell.length_a   1.000
_cell.length_b   1.000
_cell.length_c   1.000
_cell.angle_alpha   90.00
_cell.angle_beta   90.00
_cell.angle_gamma   90.00
#
_symmetry.space_group_name_H-M   'P 1'
#
loop_
_entity.id
_entity.type
_entity.pdbx_description
1 polymer ?
#
loop_
_entity_poly.entity_id
_entity_poly.type
_entity_poly.pdbx_seq_one_letter_code
_entity_poly.pdbx_strand_id
1 'polypeptide(L)'
;MKKRLISFIFSVLIFAAIGVVGVSVYAAENEPSTQSVQSVIGANDYHLNYNSQMAVGTKQQLQALIHTDAEPSAPSFTSSNQSVATVSSSGVVTATGAGTVKITYSPDGNSSQSINITVKNMPTSVSVSATTKTLNEGQSFDLNARVNSNAYPCSIRYMTLNSDIVSVSSSGRVTARKEGKAVVLAIAENNVRTSCTVYVYSTSGISLNKSSAKIAMDYDNVEKVIYGTSVRGRDLEAYVINGNGNNSKTIFCTFAVHGFEDNYAHDGKVLVECANDLIAYFAQNPSGLKDYRIVIVPCANPDGTIDGKNNLRSGSSAFGRCTASHVDMNRDFISGQFKAQESRALRDLMKRYKMDTFIDFHGWLNSVLGNGTLVDIFRSTNGISRDQTGSYGTSQGYIFGWANANLGARSALVEFKSPSACNYLNVAKGIQQAVGSSYHPASSMQVKYTNSIAAVKNVTMTSNSETSISLKWDSVSGARGYDIQFYNGKQWESRYVFGPTSVTVSNLNPGIRYQFRIRAFTYSGNVRTYSNYFSSVSYFSTRPNAVSNFTASGRSSDGSGIILNWTQKLNADGYNLYQQKNGSWVKIAQLEGSMTANYRVATTPDTFYAFAIEAYKGDPSNVSARTQYSTYSASSAPEGFSVNAVSANTISASWNGKSGVGYYIQWATDSAFTKNVSTQYIPAGKSYCEVSTAQYSKNYFVRIRSCRIYGNEEIVGGYSEALSTANSLFRPENLNVYARGGGGTDLYLKWNRVDDANGYNIYIVSGSSKVLKGTTASTTFTFTDLTPSWEYDVIVEAYNGSRKTPSAAYTVCAAPAPLNHFNVYLSDSDSAVVTWDPASCHGYYIQWATDQNFTQNLGGTYTSNTLNNVDLPGDIKNYYFRARAWKWFGDTRVWGDYSAAVFAGDKLTAPDGYNVYARGDGGTDLYLDWNDVEGADGYRVYIVSGGTSTLKGSVTESTFVFTDLVPAWEYDVMVVAYNDTGSASSDYHICAAPASAEHFELTPADSGAFTASWDVAACHGYYIQWATDEDFTKNVSGEFITGSGSTSKTLLFEDPNADYYVRVRVWKWYEGSRLYGDFSEPLSTANSIGKPAGYHVYARGDGGTDLYLDWNDVKNADGYRVYIVNNSTKTLKGEVSQSAFVFTDLVPAWEYDVVVEAYNGENTASSQFRVCAAPAATQNFKVVSVDRDTALASWSVATGHGYYIQWATDAAFTENVGGAFITGSGSTSASIDLDGDVSDYYFRVRVWKWYENSRLYSDFGAPAQIER
;
A
#
# COMPACT_ATOMS: atom_id res chain seq x y z
N MET A 1 58.31 -39.96 42.08
CA MET A 1 59.62 -39.32 42.37
C MET A 1 59.58 -37.87 41.88
N LYS A 2 60.17 -36.95 42.68
CA LYS A 2 60.87 -35.68 42.34
C LYS A 2 60.47 -34.93 41.03
N LYS A 3 59.79 -33.77 41.13
CA LYS A 3 60.31 -32.36 41.16
C LYS A 3 60.49 -31.77 39.74
N ARG A 4 59.71 -30.77 39.30
CA ARG A 4 59.82 -29.29 39.54
C ARG A 4 61.15 -28.68 39.04
N LEU A 5 61.14 -27.71 38.09
CA LEU A 5 61.19 -26.24 38.34
C LEU A 5 61.37 -25.36 37.05
N ILE A 6 60.49 -24.36 36.83
CA ILE A 6 60.68 -22.96 36.32
C ILE A 6 61.77 -22.62 35.24
N SER A 7 61.41 -22.06 34.06
CA SER A 7 61.48 -20.58 33.76
C SER A 7 61.31 -20.13 32.27
N PHE A 8 60.47 -19.09 32.07
CA PHE A 8 60.51 -17.89 31.20
C PHE A 8 60.81 -17.83 29.65
N ILE A 9 59.74 -17.50 28.89
CA ILE A 9 59.50 -16.39 27.90
C ILE A 9 60.68 -15.72 27.12
N PHE A 10 60.64 -15.66 25.77
CA PHE A 10 60.29 -14.43 24.98
C PHE A 10 60.20 -14.55 23.43
N SER A 11 59.27 -13.75 22.88
CA SER A 11 59.04 -13.37 21.46
C SER A 11 60.15 -12.41 20.94
N VAL A 12 60.26 -11.94 19.67
CA VAL A 12 59.28 -11.47 18.66
C VAL A 12 59.93 -11.42 17.24
N LEU A 13 59.12 -11.09 16.21
CA LEU A 13 59.41 -10.22 15.03
C LEU A 13 59.61 -10.83 13.61
N ILE A 14 58.80 -10.30 12.66
CA ILE A 14 59.16 -9.99 11.26
C ILE A 14 58.57 -8.60 10.92
N PHE A 15 59.26 -7.85 10.06
CA PHE A 15 59.00 -6.46 9.62
C PHE A 15 58.85 -6.37 8.09
N ALA A 16 58.33 -5.24 7.59
CA ALA A 16 58.66 -4.70 6.26
C ALA A 16 58.68 -3.15 6.30
N ALA A 17 59.56 -2.51 5.53
CA ALA A 17 59.77 -1.04 5.40
C ALA A 17 59.38 -0.57 3.96
N ILE A 18 59.41 0.69 3.47
CA ILE A 18 60.21 1.94 3.62
C ILE A 18 59.25 3.13 3.29
N GLY A 19 59.39 4.43 3.61
CA GLY A 19 60.41 5.33 4.23
C GLY A 19 59.70 6.66 4.61
N VAL A 20 60.26 7.88 4.65
CA VAL A 20 61.60 8.50 4.48
C VAL A 20 61.76 9.57 5.59
N VAL A 21 62.99 9.88 6.00
CA VAL A 21 63.31 10.82 7.10
C VAL A 21 63.65 12.23 6.58
N GLY A 22 63.23 13.27 7.32
CA GLY A 22 63.83 14.61 7.29
C GLY A 22 64.14 15.07 8.71
N VAL A 23 65.38 15.50 8.96
CA VAL A 23 65.88 15.96 10.28
C VAL A 23 66.07 17.47 10.27
N SER A 24 65.66 18.13 11.36
CA SER A 24 66.17 19.44 11.78
C SER A 24 66.34 19.44 13.31
N VAL A 25 67.46 19.98 13.82
CA VAL A 25 67.77 20.13 15.26
C VAL A 25 68.31 21.54 15.51
N TYR A 26 68.16 22.02 16.75
CA TYR A 26 68.52 23.35 17.30
C TYR A 26 67.52 24.47 16.94
N ALA A 27 67.00 25.25 17.89
CA ALA A 27 67.60 25.70 19.15
C ALA A 27 66.70 25.50 20.39
N ALA A 28 67.29 25.69 21.57
CA ALA A 28 66.59 25.74 22.86
C ALA A 28 66.68 27.16 23.44
N GLU A 29 65.57 27.69 23.95
CA GLU A 29 65.51 28.80 24.91
C GLU A 29 64.51 28.45 26.02
N ASN A 30 64.66 29.11 27.18
CA ASN A 30 64.28 28.57 28.50
C ASN A 30 62.84 28.87 28.99
N GLU A 31 62.54 28.28 30.16
CA GLU A 31 61.49 28.60 31.14
C GLU A 31 60.11 27.93 30.98
N PRO A 32 59.46 27.51 32.10
CA PRO A 32 60.02 26.79 33.25
C PRO A 32 59.31 25.46 33.51
N SER A 33 59.88 24.62 34.39
CA SER A 33 59.26 23.35 34.79
C SER A 33 57.98 23.57 35.62
N THR A 34 56.82 23.25 35.07
CA THR A 34 55.59 23.04 35.86
C THR A 34 55.45 21.55 36.20
N GLN A 35 55.38 21.24 37.49
CA GLN A 35 55.05 19.89 37.94
C GLN A 35 53.62 19.54 37.48
N SER A 36 53.46 18.39 36.83
CA SER A 36 52.15 17.86 36.48
C SER A 36 51.37 17.52 37.76
N VAL A 37 50.41 18.37 38.12
CA VAL A 37 49.48 18.12 39.23
C VAL A 37 48.68 16.87 38.91
N GLN A 38 48.77 15.82 39.74
CA GLN A 38 47.85 14.69 39.66
C GLN A 38 46.42 15.19 39.87
N SER A 39 45.52 14.88 38.93
CA SER A 39 44.10 15.15 39.08
C SER A 39 43.53 14.30 40.22
N VAL A 40 43.26 14.94 41.36
CA VAL A 40 42.58 14.32 42.52
C VAL A 40 41.17 13.93 42.10
N ILE A 41 40.77 12.67 42.34
CA ILE A 41 39.41 12.22 42.05
C ILE A 41 38.55 12.57 43.27
N GLY A 42 37.72 13.61 43.16
CA GLY A 42 36.85 14.08 44.23
C GLY A 42 35.75 13.09 44.58
N ALA A 43 35.20 13.19 45.80
CA ALA A 43 34.16 12.27 46.27
C ALA A 43 32.81 12.36 45.50
N ASN A 44 32.64 13.39 44.66
CA ASN A 44 31.49 13.55 43.76
C ASN A 44 31.75 13.00 42.34
N ASP A 45 33.01 12.72 41.99
CA ASP A 45 33.44 12.29 40.66
C ASP A 45 33.23 10.79 40.44
N TYR A 46 32.72 10.08 41.46
CA TYR A 46 32.37 8.67 41.37
C TYR A 46 31.17 8.30 42.24
N HIS A 47 30.56 7.16 41.91
CA HIS A 47 29.49 6.55 42.71
C HIS A 47 29.70 5.04 42.87
N LEU A 48 29.69 4.55 44.12
CA LEU A 48 29.64 3.12 44.40
C LEU A 48 28.25 2.54 44.12
N ASN A 49 28.15 1.67 43.12
CA ASN A 49 26.92 0.92 42.88
C ASN A 49 26.91 -0.38 43.71
N TYR A 50 25.82 -0.60 44.48
CA TYR A 50 25.74 -1.64 45.49
C TYR A 50 24.30 -2.04 45.81
N ASN A 51 24.14 -3.20 46.43
CA ASN A 51 22.90 -3.64 47.06
C ASN A 51 22.95 -3.34 48.56
N SER A 52 22.03 -2.51 49.04
CA SER A 52 21.98 -2.10 50.45
C SER A 52 21.52 -3.22 51.40
N GLN A 53 20.99 -4.34 50.88
CA GLN A 53 20.67 -5.52 51.68
C GLN A 53 21.31 -6.79 51.12
N MET A 54 21.89 -7.61 52.01
CA MET A 54 22.44 -8.93 51.69
C MET A 54 21.85 -10.02 52.58
N ALA A 55 21.92 -11.27 52.15
CA ALA A 55 21.69 -12.42 53.02
C ALA A 55 23.02 -12.99 53.54
N VAL A 56 23.07 -13.48 54.79
CA VAL A 56 24.26 -14.17 55.33
C VAL A 56 24.69 -15.31 54.39
N GLY A 57 26.00 -15.40 54.12
CA GLY A 57 26.60 -16.39 53.22
C GLY A 57 26.60 -16.01 51.74
N THR A 58 26.02 -14.86 51.37
CA THR A 58 26.01 -14.36 49.99
C THR A 58 27.14 -13.37 49.71
N LYS A 59 27.36 -13.05 48.44
CA LYS A 59 28.32 -12.04 47.98
C LYS A 59 27.66 -11.02 47.06
N GLN A 60 28.21 -9.82 47.00
CA GLN A 60 27.99 -8.85 45.92
C GLN A 60 29.34 -8.31 45.44
N GLN A 61 29.42 -7.93 44.17
CA GLN A 61 30.54 -7.17 43.62
C GLN A 61 30.16 -5.70 43.53
N LEU A 62 30.91 -4.86 44.23
CA LEU A 62 30.79 -3.41 44.13
C LEU A 62 31.44 -2.92 42.84
N GLN A 63 30.81 -1.95 42.18
CA GLN A 63 31.40 -1.23 41.06
C GLN A 63 31.55 0.25 41.43
N ALA A 64 32.78 0.77 41.36
CA ALA A 64 33.01 2.22 41.37
C ALA A 64 32.73 2.75 39.96
N LEU A 65 31.71 3.60 39.84
CA LEU A 65 31.37 4.29 38.60
C LEU A 65 32.09 5.63 38.61
N ILE A 66 33.24 5.72 37.94
CA ILE A 66 33.94 7.00 37.75
C ILE A 66 33.21 7.80 36.65
N HIS A 67 33.01 9.10 36.88
CA HIS A 67 32.28 10.02 35.99
C HIS A 67 33.19 11.03 35.27
N THR A 68 34.50 10.86 35.40
CA THR A 68 35.57 11.67 34.77
C THR A 68 36.52 10.76 34.01
N ASP A 69 37.36 11.34 33.15
CA ASP A 69 38.41 10.63 32.41
C ASP A 69 39.66 10.33 33.27
N ALA A 70 39.57 10.50 34.60
CA ALA A 70 40.68 10.30 35.52
C ALA A 70 40.76 8.85 36.01
N GLU A 71 41.90 8.20 35.81
CA GLU A 71 42.14 6.83 36.26
C GLU A 71 42.48 6.75 37.77
N PRO A 72 41.86 5.83 38.55
CA PRO A 72 42.19 5.62 39.96
C PRO A 72 43.65 5.22 40.19
N SER A 73 44.41 6.04 40.90
CA SER A 73 45.85 5.83 41.13
C SER A 73 46.15 4.80 42.23
N ALA A 74 45.24 4.58 43.19
CA ALA A 74 45.41 3.66 44.32
C ALA A 74 44.07 3.12 44.87
N PRO A 75 43.25 2.44 44.04
CA PRO A 75 41.91 2.01 44.42
C PRO A 75 41.93 0.97 45.57
N SER A 76 41.18 1.24 46.63
CA SER A 76 41.10 0.38 47.82
C SER A 76 39.69 0.28 48.39
N PHE A 77 39.38 -0.86 49.02
CA PHE A 77 38.13 -1.11 49.72
C PHE A 77 38.41 -1.54 51.17
N THR A 78 37.66 -1.02 52.13
CA THR A 78 37.73 -1.41 53.55
C THR A 78 36.34 -1.66 54.14
N SER A 79 36.26 -2.50 55.18
CA SER A 79 35.03 -2.81 55.91
C SER A 79 35.15 -2.37 57.37
N SER A 80 34.15 -1.65 57.87
CA SER A 80 34.10 -1.22 59.28
C SER A 80 33.83 -2.36 60.26
N ASN A 81 33.35 -3.52 59.79
CA ASN A 81 33.07 -4.69 60.64
C ASN A 81 33.12 -5.99 59.83
N GLN A 82 34.28 -6.65 59.85
CA GLN A 82 34.53 -7.90 59.14
C GLN A 82 33.68 -9.09 59.65
N SER A 83 33.10 -9.01 60.86
CA SER A 83 32.17 -10.05 61.36
C SER A 83 30.77 -9.99 60.73
N VAL A 84 30.41 -8.85 60.13
CA VAL A 84 29.15 -8.65 59.39
C VAL A 84 29.37 -8.81 57.89
N ALA A 85 30.39 -8.16 57.32
CA ALA A 85 30.86 -8.47 55.97
C ALA A 85 32.35 -8.13 55.76
N THR A 86 33.03 -8.96 54.97
CA THR A 86 34.38 -8.69 54.45
C THR A 86 34.31 -8.10 53.04
N VAL A 87 35.37 -7.44 52.57
CA VAL A 87 35.49 -6.95 51.19
C VAL A 87 36.90 -7.25 50.66
N SER A 88 37.00 -7.73 49.42
CA SER A 88 38.27 -7.97 48.71
C SER A 88 38.77 -6.70 48.02
N SER A 89 40.06 -6.66 47.64
CA SER A 89 40.62 -5.60 46.79
C SER A 89 39.89 -5.40 45.46
N SER A 90 39.28 -6.44 44.89
CA SER A 90 38.46 -6.37 43.67
C SER A 90 36.99 -5.96 43.90
N GLY A 91 36.65 -5.42 45.09
CA GLY A 91 35.30 -4.93 45.41
C GLY A 91 34.25 -6.01 45.73
N VAL A 92 34.61 -7.30 45.78
CA VAL A 92 33.68 -8.37 46.18
C VAL A 92 33.48 -8.35 47.70
N VAL A 93 32.27 -7.98 48.12
CA VAL A 93 31.79 -8.02 49.51
C VAL A 93 31.19 -9.40 49.81
N THR A 94 31.60 -10.03 50.91
CA THR A 94 31.03 -11.30 51.39
C THR A 94 30.33 -11.09 52.73
N ALA A 95 29.03 -11.38 52.80
CA ALA A 95 28.23 -11.25 54.02
C ALA A 95 28.48 -12.44 54.97
N THR A 96 29.05 -12.17 56.14
CA THR A 96 29.49 -13.16 57.13
C THR A 96 28.54 -13.30 58.31
N GLY A 97 27.83 -12.23 58.72
CA GLY A 97 26.90 -12.24 59.85
C GLY A 97 25.85 -11.14 59.74
N ALA A 98 24.71 -11.30 60.41
CA ALA A 98 23.63 -10.31 60.37
C ALA A 98 23.98 -9.03 61.15
N GLY A 99 23.57 -7.87 60.63
CA GLY A 99 23.90 -6.55 61.18
C GLY A 99 24.01 -5.50 60.08
N THR A 100 24.46 -4.29 60.42
CA THR A 100 24.79 -3.25 59.44
C THR A 100 26.29 -2.97 59.47
N VAL A 101 26.90 -2.86 58.30
CA VAL A 101 28.34 -2.60 58.12
C VAL A 101 28.53 -1.48 57.11
N LYS A 102 29.57 -0.66 57.33
CA LYS A 102 29.99 0.37 56.38
C LYS A 102 31.13 -0.17 55.54
N ILE A 103 30.99 -0.14 54.22
CA ILE A 103 32.08 -0.40 53.28
C ILE A 103 32.54 0.94 52.71
N THR A 104 33.84 1.18 52.74
CA THR A 104 34.47 2.41 52.24
C THR A 104 35.32 2.10 51.03
N TYR A 105 35.19 2.90 49.97
CA TYR A 105 36.09 2.91 48.81
C TYR A 105 36.89 4.21 48.78
N SER A 106 38.14 4.12 48.33
CA SER A 106 38.99 5.27 48.01
C SER A 106 39.72 5.00 46.70
N PRO A 107 39.61 5.88 45.67
CA PRO A 107 40.24 5.66 44.36
C PRO A 107 41.73 6.04 44.33
N ASP A 108 42.16 6.98 45.19
CA ASP A 108 43.49 7.62 45.15
C ASP A 108 44.15 7.75 46.54
N GLY A 109 43.53 7.23 47.59
CA GLY A 109 43.97 7.34 48.98
C GLY A 109 43.63 8.67 49.67
N ASN A 110 43.16 9.68 48.92
CA ASN A 110 42.88 11.03 49.44
C ASN A 110 41.38 11.30 49.57
N SER A 111 40.57 10.88 48.59
CA SER A 111 39.10 10.93 48.68
C SER A 111 38.53 9.57 49.11
N SER A 112 37.34 9.55 49.72
CA SER A 112 36.64 8.30 49.98
C SER A 112 35.12 8.46 50.03
N GLN A 113 34.40 7.41 49.62
CA GLN A 113 32.95 7.27 49.75
C GLN A 113 32.61 6.05 50.61
N SER A 114 31.62 6.18 51.47
CA SER A 114 31.13 5.11 52.35
C SER A 114 29.69 4.72 52.02
N ILE A 115 29.42 3.42 51.97
CA ILE A 115 28.08 2.84 51.78
C ILE A 115 27.70 1.96 52.98
N ASN A 116 26.43 1.94 53.36
CA ASN A 116 25.92 1.10 54.47
C ASN A 116 25.19 -0.11 53.90
N ILE A 117 25.63 -1.32 54.28
CA ILE A 117 25.04 -2.59 53.88
C ILE A 117 24.41 -3.25 55.11
N THR A 118 23.14 -3.60 55.04
CA THR A 118 22.44 -4.37 56.07
C THR A 118 22.35 -5.83 55.67
N VAL A 119 23.05 -6.69 56.40
CA VAL A 119 23.00 -8.15 56.25
C VAL A 119 21.87 -8.71 57.11
N LYS A 120 20.98 -9.50 56.49
CA LYS A 120 19.91 -10.25 57.16
C LYS A 120 20.19 -11.75 57.15
N ASN A 121 19.65 -12.46 58.14
CA ASN A 121 19.70 -13.92 58.14
C ASN A 121 18.94 -14.51 56.95
N MET A 122 19.43 -15.62 56.40
CA MET A 122 18.68 -16.41 55.44
C MET A 122 17.35 -16.91 56.04
N PRO A 123 16.28 -17.07 55.25
CA PRO A 123 15.06 -17.73 55.69
C PRO A 123 15.35 -19.11 56.30
N THR A 124 14.67 -19.45 57.40
CA THR A 124 14.78 -20.74 58.09
C THR A 124 13.46 -21.53 58.04
N SER A 125 12.33 -20.86 57.84
CA SER A 125 11.02 -21.50 57.60
C SER A 125 10.19 -20.73 56.57
N VAL A 126 9.26 -21.44 55.93
CA VAL A 126 8.18 -20.87 55.10
C VAL A 126 6.85 -21.30 55.74
N SER A 127 5.96 -20.35 55.99
CA SER A 127 4.57 -20.58 56.40
C SER A 127 3.63 -20.51 55.19
N VAL A 128 2.42 -21.06 55.34
CA VAL A 128 1.34 -21.08 54.33
C VAL A 128 -0.02 -20.91 54.99
N SER A 129 -1.03 -20.46 54.24
CA SER A 129 -2.40 -20.25 54.75
C SER A 129 -3.10 -21.55 55.21
N ALA A 130 -2.70 -22.69 54.67
CA ALA A 130 -3.21 -24.00 55.07
C ALA A 130 -2.17 -25.10 54.81
N THR A 131 -2.01 -26.04 55.75
CA THR A 131 -1.22 -27.28 55.57
C THR A 131 -2.06 -28.44 55.02
N THR A 132 -3.40 -28.36 55.14
CA THR A 132 -4.35 -29.26 54.50
C THR A 132 -5.56 -28.47 54.00
N LYS A 133 -6.08 -28.80 52.81
CA LYS A 133 -7.29 -28.19 52.24
C LYS A 133 -8.19 -29.24 51.58
N THR A 134 -9.49 -29.05 51.72
CA THR A 134 -10.55 -29.78 51.00
C THR A 134 -11.14 -28.84 49.95
N LEU A 135 -11.31 -29.33 48.73
CA LEU A 135 -11.94 -28.64 47.60
C LEU A 135 -12.87 -29.61 46.85
N ASN A 136 -13.91 -29.10 46.22
CA ASN A 136 -14.56 -29.80 45.11
C ASN A 136 -13.83 -29.46 43.79
N GLU A 137 -13.98 -30.29 42.76
CA GLU A 137 -13.47 -29.98 41.40
C GLU A 137 -13.88 -28.58 40.92
N GLY A 138 -12.97 -27.90 40.21
CA GLY A 138 -13.15 -26.52 39.75
C GLY A 138 -12.92 -25.43 40.80
N GLN A 139 -12.95 -25.75 42.10
CA GLN A 139 -12.68 -24.77 43.16
C GLN A 139 -11.19 -24.37 43.24
N SER A 140 -10.92 -23.20 43.81
CA SER A 140 -9.56 -22.67 43.97
C SER A 140 -9.37 -21.90 45.28
N PHE A 141 -8.13 -21.77 45.74
CA PHE A 141 -7.75 -20.90 46.87
C PHE A 141 -6.29 -20.42 46.74
N ASP A 142 -5.91 -19.37 47.47
CA ASP A 142 -4.54 -18.85 47.50
C ASP A 142 -3.75 -19.37 48.72
N LEU A 143 -2.59 -19.98 48.44
CA LEU A 143 -1.77 -20.62 49.46
C LEU A 143 -0.95 -19.63 50.31
N ASN A 144 -0.81 -18.38 49.85
CA ASN A 144 -0.31 -17.22 50.62
C ASN A 144 0.94 -17.51 51.45
N ALA A 145 1.97 -18.08 50.82
CA ALA A 145 3.19 -18.48 51.52
C ALA A 145 4.06 -17.28 51.88
N ARG A 146 4.78 -17.36 53.00
CA ARG A 146 5.68 -16.29 53.50
C ARG A 146 6.92 -16.89 54.18
N VAL A 147 8.07 -16.25 54.04
CA VAL A 147 9.26 -16.57 54.87
C VAL A 147 9.08 -16.06 56.30
N ASN A 148 9.84 -16.60 57.24
CA ASN A 148 9.84 -16.11 58.62
C ASN A 148 10.22 -14.62 58.72
N SER A 149 9.71 -13.95 59.76
CA SER A 149 10.00 -12.55 60.02
C SER A 149 11.51 -12.30 60.20
N ASN A 150 11.93 -11.07 59.87
CA ASN A 150 13.31 -10.57 59.93
C ASN A 150 14.35 -11.30 59.04
N ALA A 151 13.96 -12.35 58.32
CA ALA A 151 14.79 -12.94 57.28
C ALA A 151 15.00 -12.00 56.09
N TYR A 152 16.00 -12.31 55.27
CA TYR A 152 16.15 -11.72 53.95
C TYR A 152 14.93 -12.08 53.06
N PRO A 153 14.25 -11.10 52.43
CA PRO A 153 13.09 -11.36 51.58
C PRO A 153 13.51 -12.09 50.30
N CYS A 154 12.81 -13.16 49.93
CA CYS A 154 13.10 -13.90 48.70
C CYS A 154 11.80 -14.36 48.01
N SER A 155 11.92 -14.71 46.74
CA SER A 155 10.81 -15.26 45.96
C SER A 155 10.41 -16.63 46.50
N ILE A 156 9.11 -16.94 46.45
CA ILE A 156 8.59 -18.28 46.75
C ILE A 156 8.07 -18.90 45.45
N ARG A 157 8.64 -20.04 45.09
CA ARG A 157 8.20 -20.88 43.98
C ARG A 157 7.16 -21.88 44.47
N TYR A 158 6.07 -22.02 43.71
CA TYR A 158 5.05 -23.03 43.95
C TYR A 158 5.18 -24.18 42.95
N MET A 159 4.87 -25.40 43.39
CA MET A 159 4.72 -26.55 42.48
C MET A 159 3.76 -27.58 43.07
N THR A 160 3.08 -28.33 42.21
CA THR A 160 2.27 -29.51 42.58
C THR A 160 3.09 -30.78 42.36
N LEU A 161 2.89 -31.79 43.21
CA LEU A 161 3.43 -33.14 43.00
C LEU A 161 2.51 -34.02 42.13
N ASN A 162 1.27 -33.59 41.88
CA ASN A 162 0.34 -34.26 40.97
C ASN A 162 -0.52 -33.21 40.24
N SER A 163 -0.17 -32.92 39.00
CA SER A 163 -0.81 -31.89 38.15
C SER A 163 -2.21 -32.24 37.69
N ASP A 164 -2.54 -33.54 37.63
CA ASP A 164 -3.81 -34.02 37.09
C ASP A 164 -4.94 -33.80 38.10
N ILE A 165 -4.60 -33.83 39.39
CA ILE A 165 -5.49 -33.59 40.52
C ILE A 165 -5.57 -32.10 40.85
N VAL A 166 -4.42 -31.41 40.91
CA VAL A 166 -4.33 -29.98 41.28
C VAL A 166 -3.23 -29.27 40.48
N SER A 167 -3.54 -28.10 39.91
CA SER A 167 -2.53 -27.15 39.43
C SER A 167 -2.30 -26.01 40.42
N VAL A 168 -1.11 -25.41 40.37
CA VAL A 168 -0.78 -24.18 41.12
C VAL A 168 -0.10 -23.16 40.21
N SER A 169 -0.48 -21.88 40.33
CA SER A 169 0.12 -20.76 39.59
C SER A 169 1.43 -20.27 40.22
N SER A 170 2.16 -19.41 39.50
CA SER A 170 3.34 -18.71 40.03
C SER A 170 3.05 -17.82 41.25
N SER A 171 1.81 -17.31 41.40
CA SER A 171 1.35 -16.55 42.57
C SER A 171 0.89 -17.42 43.75
N GLY A 172 0.88 -18.75 43.60
CA GLY A 172 0.41 -19.66 44.65
C GLY A 172 -1.10 -19.87 44.69
N ARG A 173 -1.84 -19.51 43.63
CA ARG A 173 -3.25 -19.87 43.46
C ARG A 173 -3.36 -21.33 43.07
N VAL A 174 -4.02 -22.11 43.91
CA VAL A 174 -4.20 -23.57 43.79
C VAL A 174 -5.60 -23.84 43.24
N THR A 175 -5.71 -24.70 42.22
CA THR A 175 -6.97 -25.04 41.55
C THR A 175 -7.16 -26.56 41.48
N ALA A 176 -8.31 -27.04 41.97
CA ALA A 176 -8.74 -28.42 41.89
C ALA A 176 -9.20 -28.79 40.48
N ARG A 177 -8.71 -29.91 39.94
CA ARG A 177 -8.99 -30.38 38.57
C ARG A 177 -9.77 -31.67 38.51
N LYS A 178 -9.40 -32.64 39.34
CA LYS A 178 -9.97 -33.99 39.36
C LYS A 178 -9.97 -34.55 40.77
N GLU A 179 -10.97 -35.35 41.13
CA GLU A 179 -11.02 -36.11 42.38
C GLU A 179 -9.71 -36.88 42.66
N GLY A 180 -9.16 -36.69 43.87
CA GLY A 180 -7.90 -37.30 44.30
C GLY A 180 -7.14 -36.46 45.34
N LYS A 181 -5.92 -36.90 45.67
CA LYS A 181 -5.02 -36.21 46.60
C LYS A 181 -3.78 -35.68 45.88
N ALA A 182 -3.43 -34.44 46.17
CA ALA A 182 -2.23 -33.78 45.68
C ALA A 182 -1.47 -33.10 46.83
N VAL A 183 -0.17 -32.90 46.64
CA VAL A 183 0.65 -32.09 47.55
C VAL A 183 1.18 -30.89 46.78
N VAL A 184 0.88 -29.68 47.26
CA VAL A 184 1.42 -28.43 46.75
C VAL A 184 2.55 -27.97 47.64
N LEU A 185 3.73 -27.74 47.06
CA LEU A 185 4.91 -27.23 47.75
C LEU A 185 5.02 -25.72 47.56
N ALA A 186 5.41 -25.01 48.62
CA ALA A 186 5.87 -23.62 48.59
C ALA A 186 7.35 -23.59 49.01
N ILE A 187 8.22 -23.09 48.15
CA ILE A 187 9.68 -23.26 48.22
C ILE A 187 10.36 -21.89 48.05
N ALA A 188 11.04 -21.41 49.08
CA ALA A 188 11.90 -20.22 49.01
C ALA A 188 13.15 -20.46 48.13
N GLU A 189 13.76 -19.40 47.60
CA GLU A 189 14.98 -19.49 46.76
C GLU A 189 16.14 -20.25 47.43
N ASN A 190 16.21 -20.27 48.76
CA ASN A 190 17.21 -21.02 49.53
C ASN A 190 16.78 -22.47 49.88
N ASN A 191 15.78 -23.02 49.18
CA ASN A 191 15.14 -24.33 49.37
C ASN A 191 14.33 -24.54 50.66
N VAL A 192 14.27 -23.57 51.57
CA VAL A 192 13.37 -23.69 52.71
C VAL A 192 11.94 -23.81 52.19
N ARG A 193 11.24 -24.87 52.58
CA ARG A 193 9.96 -25.25 51.98
C ARG A 193 8.96 -25.77 52.99
N THR A 194 7.70 -25.63 52.62
CA THR A 194 6.54 -26.22 53.31
C THR A 194 5.56 -26.77 52.28
N SER A 195 4.49 -27.43 52.73
CA SER A 195 3.55 -28.15 51.89
C SER A 195 2.10 -28.03 52.35
N CYS A 196 1.18 -28.00 51.39
CA CYS A 196 -0.25 -28.17 51.60
C CYS A 196 -0.72 -29.49 50.96
N THR A 197 -1.39 -30.34 51.73
CA THR A 197 -2.08 -31.53 51.19
C THR A 197 -3.49 -31.12 50.76
N VAL A 198 -3.83 -31.32 49.50
CA VAL A 198 -5.13 -30.96 48.94
C VAL A 198 -5.90 -32.24 48.60
N TYR A 199 -7.08 -32.38 49.18
CA TYR A 199 -8.05 -33.42 48.82
C TYR A 199 -9.13 -32.78 47.94
N VAL A 200 -9.25 -33.30 46.72
CA VAL A 200 -10.27 -32.90 45.74
C VAL A 200 -11.34 -33.98 45.71
N TYR A 201 -12.61 -33.57 45.78
CA TYR A 201 -13.77 -34.46 45.70
C TYR A 201 -14.55 -34.22 44.40
N SER A 202 -15.08 -35.31 43.82
CA SER A 202 -15.98 -35.24 42.66
C SER A 202 -17.16 -34.32 42.95
N THR A 203 -17.56 -33.51 41.97
CA THR A 203 -18.80 -32.72 42.06
C THR A 203 -20.06 -33.58 41.92
N SER A 204 -19.95 -34.76 41.30
CA SER A 204 -21.01 -35.77 41.17
C SER A 204 -20.99 -36.85 42.26
N GLY A 205 -19.95 -36.86 43.09
CA GLY A 205 -19.72 -37.88 44.12
C GLY A 205 -20.79 -37.93 45.23
N ILE A 206 -20.92 -39.09 45.88
CA ILE A 206 -21.88 -39.29 46.98
C ILE A 206 -21.38 -38.56 48.22
N SER A 207 -22.10 -37.51 48.65
CA SER A 207 -21.71 -36.67 49.79
C SER A 207 -21.57 -37.45 51.11
N LEU A 208 -22.33 -38.54 51.29
CA LEU A 208 -22.26 -39.44 52.44
C LEU A 208 -21.00 -40.31 52.44
N ASN A 209 -20.35 -40.53 51.30
CA ASN A 209 -19.18 -41.40 51.16
C ASN A 209 -17.85 -40.64 51.31
N LYS A 210 -17.86 -39.35 51.67
CA LYS A 210 -16.65 -38.50 51.68
C LYS A 210 -15.51 -39.05 52.54
N SER A 211 -15.81 -39.74 53.64
CA SER A 211 -14.80 -40.43 54.45
C SER A 211 -14.14 -41.57 53.66
N SER A 212 -14.92 -42.45 53.03
CA SER A 212 -14.40 -43.53 52.17
C SER A 212 -13.64 -43.01 50.96
N ALA A 213 -14.13 -41.96 50.30
CA ALA A 213 -13.43 -41.29 49.21
C ALA A 213 -12.06 -40.78 49.67
N LYS A 214 -11.97 -40.19 50.86
CA LYS A 214 -10.71 -39.77 51.47
C LYS A 214 -9.79 -40.96 51.80
N ILE A 215 -10.33 -42.05 52.33
CA ILE A 215 -9.56 -43.27 52.62
C ILE A 215 -8.95 -43.85 51.34
N ALA A 216 -9.70 -43.90 50.23
CA ALA A 216 -9.19 -44.31 48.92
C ALA A 216 -8.07 -43.38 48.38
N MET A 217 -8.01 -42.13 48.82
CA MET A 217 -6.92 -41.20 48.50
C MET A 217 -5.71 -41.31 49.45
N ASP A 218 -5.86 -41.98 50.60
CA ASP A 218 -4.83 -42.10 51.63
C ASP A 218 -4.14 -43.46 51.67
N TYR A 219 -4.79 -44.52 51.14
CA TYR A 219 -4.37 -45.91 51.27
C TYR A 219 -4.32 -46.61 49.90
N ASP A 220 -3.12 -46.92 49.42
CA ASP A 220 -2.89 -47.54 48.09
C ASP A 220 -3.56 -48.92 47.90
N ASN A 221 -3.99 -49.58 48.98
CA ASN A 221 -4.74 -50.83 48.94
C ASN A 221 -6.26 -50.65 48.78
N VAL A 222 -6.75 -49.42 48.62
CA VAL A 222 -8.18 -49.07 48.47
C VAL A 222 -8.42 -48.38 47.13
N GLU A 223 -9.25 -48.97 46.27
CA GLU A 223 -9.68 -48.40 45.00
C GLU A 223 -11.12 -47.89 45.11
N LYS A 224 -11.37 -46.61 44.83
CA LYS A 224 -12.72 -46.08 44.60
C LYS A 224 -13.14 -46.39 43.16
N VAL A 225 -14.20 -47.16 42.99
CA VAL A 225 -14.77 -47.56 41.70
C VAL A 225 -16.08 -46.85 41.47
N ILE A 226 -16.16 -46.05 40.40
CA ILE A 226 -17.44 -45.56 39.87
C ILE A 226 -18.02 -46.64 38.97
N TYR A 227 -19.18 -47.18 39.34
CA TYR A 227 -19.78 -48.35 38.67
C TYR A 227 -21.03 -48.01 37.84
N GLY A 228 -21.48 -46.76 37.89
CA GLY A 228 -22.57 -46.22 37.09
C GLY A 228 -22.93 -44.82 37.58
N THR A 229 -24.11 -44.36 37.21
CA THR A 229 -24.68 -43.07 37.63
C THR A 229 -26.10 -43.30 38.15
N SER A 230 -26.54 -42.56 39.16
CA SER A 230 -27.92 -42.60 39.67
C SER A 230 -28.89 -41.87 38.75
N VAL A 231 -30.20 -42.06 38.97
CA VAL A 231 -31.27 -41.36 38.24
C VAL A 231 -31.12 -39.83 38.35
N ARG A 232 -30.64 -39.32 39.48
CA ARG A 232 -30.36 -37.88 39.71
C ARG A 232 -28.94 -37.44 39.35
N GLY A 233 -28.17 -38.25 38.63
CA GLY A 233 -26.87 -37.86 38.09
C GLY A 233 -25.69 -37.97 39.05
N ARG A 234 -25.83 -38.69 40.18
CA ARG A 234 -24.71 -38.93 41.11
C ARG A 234 -23.86 -40.11 40.67
N ASP A 235 -22.58 -40.07 40.99
CA ASP A 235 -21.70 -41.21 40.83
C ASP A 235 -22.20 -42.38 41.70
N LEU A 236 -22.29 -43.59 41.15
CA LEU A 236 -22.52 -44.80 41.94
C LEU A 236 -21.17 -45.37 42.36
N GLU A 237 -20.91 -45.37 43.68
CA GLU A 237 -19.58 -45.61 44.23
C GLU A 237 -19.47 -46.96 44.95
N ALA A 238 -18.38 -47.68 44.68
CA ALA A 238 -17.93 -48.83 45.43
C ALA A 238 -16.47 -48.65 45.86
N TYR A 239 -16.05 -49.34 46.91
CA TYR A 239 -14.70 -49.29 47.45
C TYR A 239 -14.15 -50.72 47.51
N VAL A 240 -13.09 -50.98 46.74
CA VAL A 240 -12.43 -52.27 46.64
C VAL A 240 -11.17 -52.22 47.50
N ILE A 241 -11.12 -53.00 48.57
CA ILE A 241 -9.96 -53.09 49.46
C ILE A 241 -9.28 -54.44 49.24
N ASN A 242 -8.00 -54.40 48.87
CA ASN A 242 -7.18 -55.60 48.77
C ASN A 242 -6.67 -56.01 50.16
N GLY A 243 -6.80 -57.30 50.46
CA GLY A 243 -6.16 -57.95 51.60
C GLY A 243 -4.69 -58.28 51.35
N ASN A 244 -4.03 -58.83 52.37
CA ASN A 244 -2.58 -59.12 52.37
C ASN A 244 -2.15 -60.41 51.62
N GLY A 245 -3.10 -61.19 51.10
CA GLY A 245 -2.84 -62.37 50.27
C GLY A 245 -2.79 -62.06 48.76
N ASN A 246 -3.07 -63.06 47.93
CA ASN A 246 -3.12 -62.93 46.47
C ASN A 246 -4.42 -62.30 45.96
N ASN A 247 -5.40 -62.05 46.85
CA ASN A 247 -6.71 -61.48 46.51
C ASN A 247 -7.47 -62.35 45.48
N SER A 248 -7.30 -63.67 45.60
CA SER A 248 -7.89 -64.65 44.67
C SER A 248 -9.39 -64.85 44.86
N LYS A 249 -9.89 -64.52 46.06
CA LYS A 249 -11.31 -64.57 46.42
C LYS A 249 -11.88 -63.18 46.61
N THR A 250 -13.20 -63.06 46.45
CA THR A 250 -13.91 -61.79 46.63
C THR A 250 -15.07 -61.97 47.61
N ILE A 251 -15.12 -61.09 48.61
CA ILE A 251 -16.33 -60.85 49.41
C ILE A 251 -16.94 -59.51 48.99
N PHE A 252 -18.26 -59.49 48.78
CA PHE A 252 -18.99 -58.33 48.30
C PHE A 252 -20.05 -57.94 49.32
N CYS A 253 -20.07 -56.67 49.72
CA CYS A 253 -20.98 -56.14 50.74
C CYS A 253 -21.79 -54.98 50.18
N THR A 254 -23.12 -55.04 50.33
CA THR A 254 -24.04 -53.94 49.99
C THR A 254 -24.64 -53.32 51.25
N PHE A 255 -24.77 -52.01 51.24
CA PHE A 255 -25.42 -51.22 52.29
C PHE A 255 -26.37 -50.21 51.62
N ALA A 256 -27.46 -49.87 52.32
CA ALA A 256 -28.48 -48.94 51.85
C ALA A 256 -28.93 -49.20 50.39
N VAL A 257 -29.29 -50.46 50.09
CA VAL A 257 -29.93 -50.85 48.82
C VAL A 257 -31.26 -50.12 48.65
N HIS A 258 -31.96 -49.84 49.75
CA HIS A 258 -32.87 -48.71 49.85
C HIS A 258 -32.37 -47.70 50.88
N GLY A 259 -32.77 -46.44 50.71
CA GLY A 259 -32.35 -45.36 51.59
C GLY A 259 -33.11 -45.25 52.91
N PHE A 260 -34.12 -46.11 53.12
CA PHE A 260 -34.94 -46.13 54.34
C PHE A 260 -35.85 -47.36 54.39
N GLU A 261 -36.04 -47.98 55.55
CA GLU A 261 -36.73 -49.26 55.73
C GLU A 261 -38.12 -49.17 56.40
N ASP A 262 -38.28 -48.36 57.46
CA ASP A 262 -39.49 -48.31 58.29
C ASP A 262 -40.05 -46.88 58.48
N ASN A 263 -40.32 -46.40 59.70
CA ASN A 263 -40.63 -44.99 60.03
C ASN A 263 -39.40 -44.20 60.56
N TYR A 264 -38.25 -44.87 60.65
CA TYR A 264 -36.91 -44.44 61.03
C TYR A 264 -36.24 -43.32 60.20
N ALA A 265 -36.50 -42.02 60.42
CA ALA A 265 -36.07 -40.87 59.58
C ALA A 265 -34.62 -40.83 59.01
N HIS A 266 -33.67 -41.61 59.52
CA HIS A 266 -32.23 -41.54 59.23
C HIS A 266 -31.52 -42.90 59.07
N ASP A 267 -32.25 -44.01 59.03
CA ASP A 267 -31.71 -45.38 59.01
C ASP A 267 -30.73 -45.70 57.86
N GLY A 268 -31.06 -45.35 56.61
CA GLY A 268 -30.17 -45.59 55.47
C GLY A 268 -28.82 -44.91 55.62
N LYS A 269 -28.77 -43.71 56.24
CA LYS A 269 -27.52 -42.98 56.50
C LYS A 269 -26.64 -43.69 57.52
N VAL A 270 -27.23 -44.29 58.56
CA VAL A 270 -26.51 -45.10 59.55
C VAL A 270 -25.87 -46.35 58.91
N LEU A 271 -26.52 -46.95 57.91
CA LEU A 271 -25.92 -48.03 57.11
C LEU A 271 -24.72 -47.52 56.28
N VAL A 272 -24.81 -46.34 55.64
CA VAL A 272 -23.67 -45.74 54.92
C VAL A 272 -22.52 -45.40 55.87
N GLU A 273 -22.80 -44.84 57.05
CA GLU A 273 -21.79 -44.52 58.08
C GLU A 273 -21.06 -45.79 58.55
N CYS A 274 -21.79 -46.86 58.86
CA CYS A 274 -21.22 -48.16 59.21
C CYS A 274 -20.34 -48.73 58.09
N ALA A 275 -20.77 -48.61 56.83
CA ALA A 275 -19.98 -49.02 55.67
C ALA A 275 -18.70 -48.19 55.49
N ASN A 276 -18.76 -46.87 55.72
CA ASN A 276 -17.60 -45.99 55.66
C ASN A 276 -16.54 -46.33 56.72
N ASP A 277 -16.97 -46.56 57.97
CA ASP A 277 -16.07 -46.98 59.04
C ASP A 277 -15.47 -48.37 58.78
N LEU A 278 -16.25 -49.27 58.16
CA LEU A 278 -15.79 -50.60 57.74
C LEU A 278 -14.71 -50.52 56.64
N ILE A 279 -14.86 -49.60 55.67
CA ILE A 279 -13.85 -49.30 54.65
C ILE A 279 -12.57 -48.77 55.30
N ALA A 280 -12.70 -47.79 56.20
CA ALA A 280 -11.57 -47.23 56.95
C ALA A 280 -10.85 -48.30 57.79
N TYR A 281 -11.60 -49.20 58.42
CA TYR A 281 -11.07 -50.32 59.21
C TYR A 281 -10.26 -51.28 58.35
N PHE A 282 -10.80 -51.77 57.22
CA PHE A 282 -10.08 -52.73 56.37
C PHE A 282 -8.95 -52.11 55.55
N ALA A 283 -9.01 -50.81 55.23
CA ALA A 283 -7.89 -50.06 54.67
C ALA A 283 -6.66 -50.13 55.58
N GLN A 284 -6.87 -49.94 56.89
CA GLN A 284 -5.84 -49.98 57.93
C GLN A 284 -5.47 -51.40 58.38
N ASN A 285 -6.39 -52.37 58.25
CA ASN A 285 -6.23 -53.75 58.72
C ASN A 285 -6.40 -54.81 57.59
N PRO A 286 -5.69 -54.71 56.45
CA PRO A 286 -5.86 -55.62 55.30
C PRO A 286 -5.44 -57.07 55.58
N SER A 287 -4.68 -57.32 56.65
CA SER A 287 -4.41 -58.67 57.17
C SER A 287 -5.69 -59.41 57.57
N GLY A 288 -6.72 -58.70 58.02
CA GLY A 288 -8.01 -59.27 58.41
C GLY A 288 -8.79 -59.92 57.25
N LEU A 289 -8.46 -59.57 56.00
CA LEU A 289 -9.08 -60.13 54.79
C LEU A 289 -8.37 -61.38 54.25
N LYS A 290 -7.12 -61.64 54.69
CA LYS A 290 -6.30 -62.77 54.23
C LYS A 290 -6.16 -62.76 52.69
N ASP A 291 -6.58 -63.83 52.01
CA ASP A 291 -6.57 -63.96 50.53
C ASP A 291 -7.81 -63.39 49.82
N TYR A 292 -8.68 -62.68 50.54
CA TYR A 292 -9.82 -62.00 49.95
C TYR A 292 -9.50 -60.54 49.62
N ARG A 293 -10.01 -60.07 48.48
CA ARG A 293 -10.41 -58.66 48.34
C ARG A 293 -11.83 -58.49 48.85
N ILE A 294 -12.15 -57.32 49.40
CA ILE A 294 -13.52 -56.94 49.74
C ILE A 294 -13.99 -55.80 48.82
N VAL A 295 -15.23 -55.90 48.33
CA VAL A 295 -15.92 -54.83 47.61
C VAL A 295 -17.06 -54.34 48.49
N ILE A 296 -17.03 -53.08 48.91
CA ILE A 296 -18.08 -52.47 49.72
C ILE A 296 -18.81 -51.43 48.86
N VAL A 297 -20.12 -51.54 48.77
CA VAL A 297 -21.01 -50.51 48.19
C VAL A 297 -21.70 -49.82 49.36
N PRO A 298 -21.23 -48.64 49.83
CA PRO A 298 -21.75 -48.01 51.03
C PRO A 298 -23.20 -47.53 50.89
N CYS A 299 -23.58 -47.16 49.67
CA CYS A 299 -24.89 -46.62 49.36
C CYS A 299 -25.31 -47.05 47.95
N ALA A 300 -26.07 -48.14 47.87
CA ALA A 300 -26.53 -48.69 46.59
C ALA A 300 -27.72 -47.92 45.98
N ASN A 301 -28.46 -47.13 46.78
CA ASN A 301 -29.47 -46.18 46.30
C ASN A 301 -29.23 -44.77 46.89
N PRO A 302 -28.28 -43.98 46.36
CA PRO A 302 -27.95 -42.66 46.92
C PRO A 302 -29.07 -41.63 46.74
N ASP A 303 -29.88 -41.73 45.69
CA ASP A 303 -31.04 -40.88 45.52
C ASP A 303 -32.09 -41.19 46.60
N GLY A 304 -32.28 -42.49 46.87
CA GLY A 304 -32.88 -43.10 48.06
C GLY A 304 -32.51 -42.42 49.37
N THR A 305 -31.21 -42.44 49.68
CA THR A 305 -30.68 -42.10 51.01
C THR A 305 -30.53 -40.58 51.22
N ILE A 306 -30.40 -39.81 50.14
CA ILE A 306 -30.15 -38.36 50.21
C ILE A 306 -31.44 -37.54 50.07
N ASP A 307 -32.35 -37.91 49.15
CA ASP A 307 -33.45 -37.03 48.72
C ASP A 307 -34.87 -37.53 49.04
N GLY A 308 -34.99 -38.73 49.64
CA GLY A 308 -36.28 -39.41 49.81
C GLY A 308 -37.34 -38.68 50.60
N LYS A 309 -38.59 -38.76 50.12
CA LYS A 309 -39.72 -38.01 50.68
C LYS A 309 -40.88 -38.86 51.21
N ASN A 310 -41.02 -40.12 50.82
CA ASN A 310 -42.12 -41.00 51.27
C ASN A 310 -41.78 -42.49 51.23
N ASN A 311 -42.47 -43.30 52.03
CA ASN A 311 -42.24 -44.74 52.21
C ASN A 311 -42.84 -45.65 51.13
N LEU A 312 -43.22 -45.09 49.97
CA LEU A 312 -43.82 -45.86 48.90
C LEU A 312 -42.76 -46.72 48.20
N ARG A 313 -43.06 -48.02 48.04
CA ARG A 313 -42.18 -48.98 47.39
C ARG A 313 -42.24 -48.92 45.85
N SER A 314 -43.34 -48.44 45.29
CA SER A 314 -43.50 -48.25 43.84
C SER A 314 -44.66 -47.31 43.52
N GLY A 315 -44.73 -46.82 42.27
CA GLY A 315 -45.81 -45.98 41.76
C GLY A 315 -45.40 -44.53 41.52
N SER A 316 -46.21 -43.77 40.78
CA SER A 316 -45.86 -42.43 40.27
C SER A 316 -45.55 -41.38 41.35
N SER A 317 -46.04 -41.57 42.58
CA SER A 317 -45.73 -40.71 43.73
C SER A 317 -44.53 -41.20 44.57
N ALA A 318 -43.97 -42.38 44.29
CA ALA A 318 -42.90 -43.00 45.07
C ALA A 318 -41.52 -42.36 44.79
N PHE A 319 -41.19 -41.30 45.51
CA PHE A 319 -39.98 -40.50 45.27
C PHE A 319 -38.86 -40.84 46.25
N GLY A 320 -37.92 -41.64 45.74
CA GLY A 320 -36.52 -41.59 46.11
C GLY A 320 -36.20 -42.00 47.55
N ARG A 321 -36.92 -42.96 48.14
CA ARG A 321 -36.63 -43.50 49.48
C ARG A 321 -36.33 -44.99 49.42
N CYS A 322 -37.35 -45.80 49.15
CA CYS A 322 -37.20 -47.21 48.77
C CYS A 322 -36.90 -47.38 47.28
N THR A 323 -37.05 -46.31 46.50
CA THR A 323 -37.09 -46.37 45.04
C THR A 323 -35.95 -45.65 44.35
N ALA A 324 -35.66 -46.08 43.13
CA ALA A 324 -34.99 -45.26 42.13
C ALA A 324 -35.89 -45.20 40.89
N SER A 325 -36.20 -43.99 40.39
CA SER A 325 -37.21 -43.77 39.33
C SER A 325 -38.52 -44.57 39.54
N HIS A 326 -39.06 -44.55 40.76
CA HIS A 326 -40.30 -45.26 41.16
C HIS A 326 -40.23 -46.81 41.22
N VAL A 327 -39.06 -47.42 41.05
CA VAL A 327 -38.83 -48.88 41.15
C VAL A 327 -38.28 -49.26 42.54
N ASP A 328 -38.86 -50.26 43.21
CA ASP A 328 -38.38 -50.81 44.49
C ASP A 328 -36.97 -51.42 44.36
N MET A 329 -35.95 -50.72 44.86
CA MET A 329 -34.56 -51.16 44.72
C MET A 329 -34.25 -52.46 45.45
N ASN A 330 -34.98 -52.80 46.52
CA ASN A 330 -34.77 -54.04 47.26
C ASN A 330 -35.37 -55.27 46.55
N ARG A 331 -36.23 -55.06 45.55
CA ARG A 331 -37.01 -56.12 44.87
C ARG A 331 -36.82 -56.20 43.37
N ASP A 332 -35.91 -55.41 42.81
CA ASP A 332 -35.69 -55.32 41.36
C ASP A 332 -34.71 -56.39 40.81
N PHE A 333 -34.21 -57.30 41.65
CA PHE A 333 -33.29 -58.38 41.26
C PHE A 333 -34.02 -59.66 40.84
N ILE A 334 -35.21 -59.51 40.24
CA ILE A 334 -35.91 -60.60 39.55
C ILE A 334 -35.18 -60.90 38.24
N SER A 335 -34.92 -62.19 37.97
CA SER A 335 -34.11 -62.62 36.83
C SER A 335 -34.63 -62.04 35.51
N GLY A 336 -33.79 -61.24 34.85
CA GLY A 336 -34.06 -60.63 33.54
C GLY A 336 -34.78 -59.28 33.53
N GLN A 337 -35.25 -58.72 34.66
CA GLN A 337 -36.12 -57.53 34.62
C GLN A 337 -35.51 -56.17 35.00
N PHE A 338 -34.48 -56.10 35.86
CA PHE A 338 -33.72 -54.91 36.32
C PHE A 338 -34.20 -53.54 35.77
N LYS A 339 -35.25 -52.98 36.38
CA LYS A 339 -35.95 -51.78 35.92
C LYS A 339 -35.27 -50.48 36.39
N ALA A 340 -34.67 -50.47 37.57
CA ALA A 340 -33.89 -49.33 38.08
C ALA A 340 -32.53 -49.19 37.36
N GLN A 341 -31.98 -47.97 37.36
CA GLN A 341 -30.67 -47.70 36.74
C GLN A 341 -29.54 -48.22 37.63
N GLU A 342 -29.70 -48.03 38.92
CA GLU A 342 -28.82 -48.42 40.02
C GLU A 342 -28.76 -49.94 40.15
N SER A 343 -29.88 -50.66 40.01
CA SER A 343 -29.89 -52.14 40.05
C SER A 343 -29.14 -52.75 38.86
N ARG A 344 -29.27 -52.18 37.66
CA ARG A 344 -28.48 -52.58 36.47
C ARG A 344 -26.99 -52.33 36.68
N ALA A 345 -26.63 -51.15 37.17
CA ALA A 345 -25.24 -50.80 37.46
C ALA A 345 -24.63 -51.73 38.54
N LEU A 346 -25.37 -51.98 39.62
CA LEU A 346 -24.93 -52.84 40.73
C LEU A 346 -24.79 -54.30 40.29
N ARG A 347 -25.74 -54.82 39.48
CA ARG A 347 -25.63 -56.13 38.82
C ARG A 347 -24.34 -56.24 37.99
N ASP A 348 -23.96 -55.21 37.25
CA ASP A 348 -22.78 -55.25 36.39
C ASP A 348 -21.47 -55.06 37.19
N LEU A 349 -21.50 -54.33 38.31
CA LEU A 349 -20.43 -54.34 39.30
C LEU A 349 -20.24 -55.72 39.94
N MET A 350 -21.34 -56.38 40.33
CA MET A 350 -21.35 -57.73 40.90
C MET A 350 -20.83 -58.78 39.92
N LYS A 351 -21.07 -58.61 38.60
CA LYS A 351 -20.46 -59.44 37.56
C LYS A 351 -18.96 -59.14 37.37
N ARG A 352 -18.56 -57.85 37.43
CA ARG A 352 -17.16 -57.41 37.32
C ARG A 352 -16.31 -57.95 38.47
N TYR A 353 -16.82 -57.90 39.69
CA TYR A 353 -16.20 -58.47 40.89
C TYR A 353 -17.01 -59.68 41.38
N LYS A 354 -17.06 -60.74 40.55
CA LYS A 354 -17.74 -61.99 40.90
C LYS A 354 -17.23 -62.49 42.26
N MET A 355 -18.15 -62.76 43.18
CA MET A 355 -17.86 -63.01 44.59
C MET A 355 -18.08 -64.46 45.02
N ASP A 356 -17.23 -64.93 45.93
CA ASP A 356 -17.40 -66.18 46.67
C ASP A 356 -18.45 -66.02 47.78
N THR A 357 -18.46 -64.84 48.41
CA THR A 357 -19.35 -64.47 49.51
C THR A 357 -20.03 -63.14 49.20
N PHE A 358 -21.35 -63.08 49.33
CA PHE A 358 -22.15 -61.85 49.19
C PHE A 358 -22.89 -61.57 50.50
N ILE A 359 -22.84 -60.34 51.01
CA ILE A 359 -23.54 -59.98 52.25
C ILE A 359 -24.27 -58.67 52.04
N ASP A 360 -25.58 -58.71 52.25
CA ASP A 360 -26.44 -57.55 52.18
C ASP A 360 -26.75 -57.07 53.60
N PHE A 361 -26.42 -55.81 53.91
CA PHE A 361 -26.63 -55.22 55.23
C PHE A 361 -27.83 -54.26 55.20
N HIS A 362 -28.86 -54.66 55.93
CA HIS A 362 -30.16 -54.03 56.04
C HIS A 362 -30.55 -53.83 57.53
N GLY A 363 -31.66 -53.14 57.74
CA GLY A 363 -32.18 -52.72 59.03
C GLY A 363 -33.12 -53.72 59.71
N TRP A 364 -34.25 -53.24 60.20
CA TRP A 364 -34.56 -53.44 61.63
C TRP A 364 -35.42 -54.68 61.97
N LEU A 365 -35.32 -55.75 61.18
CA LEU A 365 -36.10 -56.99 61.38
C LEU A 365 -35.46 -58.00 62.35
N ASN A 366 -34.27 -57.72 62.91
CA ASN A 366 -33.57 -58.57 63.87
C ASN A 366 -33.44 -60.03 63.39
N SER A 367 -32.97 -60.23 62.16
CA SER A 367 -32.83 -61.55 61.54
C SER A 367 -31.60 -61.68 60.65
N VAL A 368 -31.13 -62.91 60.40
CA VAL A 368 -30.21 -63.17 59.30
C VAL A 368 -30.78 -64.30 58.43
N LEU A 369 -30.84 -64.06 57.13
CA LEU A 369 -31.38 -64.96 56.10
C LEU A 369 -30.25 -65.51 55.22
N GLY A 370 -30.41 -66.70 54.65
CA GLY A 370 -29.53 -67.23 53.60
C GLY A 370 -28.66 -68.42 54.04
N ASN A 371 -27.36 -68.40 53.71
CA ASN A 371 -26.45 -69.52 53.97
C ASN A 371 -26.21 -69.74 55.47
N GLY A 372 -26.49 -70.95 55.98
CA GLY A 372 -26.46 -71.25 57.42
C GLY A 372 -25.17 -70.82 58.14
N THR A 373 -23.99 -71.11 57.58
CA THR A 373 -22.72 -70.66 58.18
C THR A 373 -22.60 -69.13 58.28
N LEU A 374 -23.11 -68.39 57.29
CA LEU A 374 -23.14 -66.93 57.36
C LEU A 374 -24.21 -66.44 58.35
N VAL A 375 -25.36 -67.12 58.42
CA VAL A 375 -26.41 -66.86 59.42
C VAL A 375 -25.85 -67.00 60.83
N ASP A 376 -25.16 -68.09 61.16
CA ASP A 376 -24.52 -68.30 62.47
C ASP A 376 -23.48 -67.22 62.81
N ILE A 377 -22.59 -66.90 61.86
CA ILE A 377 -21.56 -65.87 62.03
C ILE A 377 -22.20 -64.52 62.32
N PHE A 378 -23.08 -64.02 61.44
CA PHE A 378 -23.60 -62.65 61.59
C PHE A 378 -24.65 -62.53 62.72
N ARG A 379 -25.35 -63.61 63.07
CA ARG A 379 -26.16 -63.67 64.30
C ARG A 379 -25.30 -63.55 65.56
N SER A 380 -24.23 -64.32 65.66
CA SER A 380 -23.35 -64.30 66.83
C SER A 380 -22.57 -62.99 66.98
N THR A 381 -22.00 -62.44 65.90
CA THR A 381 -21.18 -61.22 66.02
C THR A 381 -21.99 -59.94 66.20
N ASN A 382 -23.22 -59.87 65.67
CA ASN A 382 -24.09 -58.68 65.78
C ASN A 382 -25.23 -58.86 66.79
N GLY A 383 -25.28 -60.00 67.50
CA GLY A 383 -26.27 -60.29 68.53
C GLY A 383 -27.71 -60.39 68.01
N ILE A 384 -27.90 -60.89 66.77
CA ILE A 384 -29.20 -60.97 66.08
C ILE A 384 -29.90 -62.29 66.41
N SER A 385 -31.18 -62.26 66.81
CA SER A 385 -31.84 -63.44 67.38
C SER A 385 -32.53 -64.36 66.38
N ARG A 386 -33.18 -63.84 65.32
CA ARG A 386 -34.02 -64.66 64.43
C ARG A 386 -33.21 -65.34 63.31
N ASP A 387 -33.17 -66.66 63.35
CA ASP A 387 -32.62 -67.51 62.29
C ASP A 387 -33.58 -67.65 61.12
N GLN A 388 -33.09 -67.52 59.88
CA GLN A 388 -33.81 -67.82 58.65
C GLN A 388 -32.89 -68.51 57.63
N THR A 389 -32.10 -69.47 58.09
CA THR A 389 -31.26 -70.35 57.26
C THR A 389 -32.06 -70.98 56.11
N GLY A 390 -31.46 -70.98 54.91
CA GLY A 390 -32.07 -71.49 53.67
C GLY A 390 -33.07 -70.54 53.00
N SER A 391 -33.46 -69.44 53.66
CA SER A 391 -34.35 -68.45 53.06
C SER A 391 -33.57 -67.45 52.20
N TYR A 392 -33.74 -67.50 50.88
CA TYR A 392 -33.01 -66.63 49.93
C TYR A 392 -33.84 -65.51 49.31
N GLY A 393 -35.17 -65.56 49.42
CA GLY A 393 -36.03 -64.47 48.92
C GLY A 393 -36.02 -64.28 47.38
N THR A 394 -35.56 -65.27 46.62
CA THR A 394 -35.29 -65.13 45.18
C THR A 394 -36.53 -64.82 44.35
N SER A 395 -37.71 -65.35 44.71
CA SER A 395 -38.98 -65.03 44.03
C SER A 395 -39.56 -63.67 44.40
N GLN A 396 -39.09 -63.08 45.51
CA GLN A 396 -39.43 -61.73 45.95
C GLN A 396 -38.49 -60.65 45.37
N GLY A 397 -37.45 -61.05 44.63
CA GLY A 397 -36.54 -60.13 43.93
C GLY A 397 -35.38 -59.59 44.76
N TYR A 398 -35.04 -60.21 45.88
CA TYR A 398 -33.95 -59.76 46.76
C TYR A 398 -32.56 -60.02 46.16
N ILE A 399 -31.66 -59.03 46.28
CA ILE A 399 -30.31 -59.04 45.68
C ILE A 399 -29.43 -60.20 46.18
N PHE A 400 -29.46 -60.52 47.47
CA PHE A 400 -28.67 -61.63 48.02
C PHE A 400 -29.14 -63.00 47.49
N GLY A 401 -30.44 -63.18 47.29
CA GLY A 401 -31.01 -64.39 46.65
C GLY A 401 -30.64 -64.49 45.18
N TRP A 402 -30.66 -63.36 44.46
CA TRP A 402 -30.20 -63.30 43.08
C TRP A 402 -28.71 -63.64 42.94
N ALA A 403 -27.85 -63.10 43.82
CA ALA A 403 -26.41 -63.37 43.84
C ALA A 403 -26.09 -64.85 44.04
N ASN A 404 -26.82 -65.53 44.94
CA ASN A 404 -26.68 -66.97 45.14
C ASN A 404 -27.13 -67.75 43.90
N ALA A 405 -28.35 -67.50 43.41
CA ALA A 405 -28.94 -68.27 42.31
C ALA A 405 -28.26 -68.05 40.94
N ASN A 406 -27.64 -66.88 40.70
CA ASN A 406 -27.13 -66.49 39.38
C ASN A 406 -25.61 -66.32 39.31
N LEU A 407 -24.94 -66.03 40.43
CA LEU A 407 -23.47 -65.88 40.48
C LEU A 407 -22.77 -67.03 41.24
N GLY A 408 -23.53 -67.85 41.98
CA GLY A 408 -23.02 -68.99 42.75
C GLY A 408 -22.42 -68.60 44.11
N ALA A 409 -22.60 -67.35 44.55
CA ALA A 409 -22.05 -66.86 45.82
C ALA A 409 -22.75 -67.52 47.03
N ARG A 410 -22.00 -67.76 48.11
CA ARG A 410 -22.59 -67.94 49.45
C ARG A 410 -23.13 -66.59 49.89
N SER A 411 -24.46 -66.44 49.95
CA SER A 411 -25.07 -65.16 50.33
C SER A 411 -25.82 -65.17 51.65
N ALA A 412 -25.89 -64.00 52.28
CA ALA A 412 -26.76 -63.73 53.41
C ALA A 412 -27.31 -62.30 53.37
N LEU A 413 -28.49 -62.10 53.97
CA LEU A 413 -29.08 -60.79 54.28
C LEU A 413 -29.09 -60.63 55.79
N VAL A 414 -28.45 -59.57 56.27
CA VAL A 414 -28.28 -59.25 57.70
C VAL A 414 -29.21 -58.08 58.03
N GLU A 415 -30.28 -58.37 58.75
CA GLU A 415 -31.26 -57.42 59.25
C GLU A 415 -30.93 -57.12 60.74
N PHE A 416 -30.31 -55.97 60.99
CA PHE A 416 -29.96 -55.50 62.34
C PHE A 416 -31.20 -55.33 63.27
N LYS A 417 -30.94 -54.99 64.54
CA LYS A 417 -32.00 -54.79 65.56
C LYS A 417 -32.58 -53.37 65.63
N SER A 418 -31.73 -52.38 65.44
CA SER A 418 -32.02 -50.96 65.59
C SER A 418 -30.83 -50.16 65.03
N PRO A 419 -31.00 -48.86 64.70
CA PRO A 419 -29.89 -47.99 64.30
C PRO A 419 -28.69 -48.05 65.26
N SER A 420 -28.95 -48.10 66.57
CA SER A 420 -27.94 -48.25 67.62
C SER A 420 -27.22 -49.61 67.68
N ALA A 421 -27.75 -50.64 67.05
CA ALA A 421 -27.12 -51.96 66.94
C ALA A 421 -26.23 -52.11 65.70
N CYS A 422 -26.30 -51.17 64.75
CA CYS A 422 -25.45 -51.15 63.57
C CYS A 422 -24.02 -50.75 63.97
N ASN A 423 -23.09 -51.72 64.01
CA ASN A 423 -21.74 -51.50 64.53
C ASN A 423 -20.68 -52.12 63.61
N TYR A 424 -19.84 -51.27 63.00
CA TYR A 424 -18.86 -51.72 62.00
C TYR A 424 -17.81 -52.70 62.55
N LEU A 425 -17.45 -52.65 63.84
CA LEU A 425 -16.49 -53.60 64.43
C LEU A 425 -17.09 -55.00 64.55
N ASN A 426 -18.39 -55.11 64.80
CA ASN A 426 -19.10 -56.39 64.85
C ASN A 426 -19.33 -56.97 63.44
N VAL A 427 -19.58 -56.09 62.47
CA VAL A 427 -19.59 -56.45 61.04
C VAL A 427 -18.20 -56.91 60.57
N ALA A 428 -17.14 -56.19 60.92
CA ALA A 428 -15.76 -56.53 60.58
C ALA A 428 -15.34 -57.88 61.17
N LYS A 429 -15.69 -58.17 62.44
CA LYS A 429 -15.50 -59.50 63.06
C LYS A 429 -16.24 -60.59 62.29
N GLY A 430 -17.49 -60.34 61.88
CA GLY A 430 -18.26 -61.29 61.07
C GLY A 430 -17.59 -61.58 59.73
N ILE A 431 -17.11 -60.54 59.04
CA ILE A 431 -16.35 -60.67 57.80
C ILE A 431 -15.04 -61.43 58.02
N GLN A 432 -14.29 -61.15 59.10
CA GLN A 432 -13.06 -61.85 59.46
C GLN A 432 -13.27 -63.34 59.78
N GLN A 433 -14.45 -63.71 60.32
CA GLN A 433 -14.85 -65.11 60.50
C GLN A 433 -15.32 -65.76 59.19
N ALA A 434 -15.92 -64.99 58.27
CA ALA A 434 -16.37 -65.48 56.97
C ALA A 434 -15.21 -65.75 55.97
N VAL A 435 -14.05 -65.12 56.14
CA VAL A 435 -12.85 -65.40 55.34
C VAL A 435 -12.05 -66.58 55.90
N GLY A 436 -11.85 -67.63 55.07
CA GLY A 436 -11.26 -68.92 55.46
C GLY A 436 -9.76 -68.91 55.85
N SER A 437 -9.13 -70.08 55.94
CA SER A 437 -7.83 -70.29 56.64
C SER A 437 -6.56 -70.34 55.76
N SER A 438 -6.63 -70.07 54.45
CA SER A 438 -5.46 -70.09 53.56
C SER A 438 -4.81 -68.69 53.44
N TYR A 439 -3.53 -68.55 53.80
CA TYR A 439 -2.78 -67.29 53.70
C TYR A 439 -1.32 -67.50 53.29
N HIS A 440 -0.86 -66.72 52.31
CA HIS A 440 0.56 -66.59 51.93
C HIS A 440 0.88 -65.09 51.77
N PRO A 441 1.90 -64.55 52.48
CA PRO A 441 2.19 -63.11 52.46
C PRO A 441 2.99 -62.66 51.23
N ALA A 442 2.66 -61.47 50.71
CA ALA A 442 3.34 -60.83 49.58
C ALA A 442 4.79 -60.34 49.86
N SER A 443 5.32 -60.49 51.07
CA SER A 443 6.57 -59.89 51.56
C SER A 443 7.88 -60.48 51.00
N SER A 444 7.82 -61.26 49.91
CA SER A 444 8.89 -62.22 49.59
C SER A 444 10.15 -61.63 48.91
N MET A 445 10.20 -60.33 48.58
CA MET A 445 11.36 -59.76 47.87
C MET A 445 12.59 -59.60 48.78
N GLN A 446 13.47 -60.60 48.80
CA GLN A 446 14.69 -60.60 49.62
C GLN A 446 15.79 -59.72 49.01
N VAL A 447 16.50 -58.97 49.87
CA VAL A 447 17.65 -58.16 49.47
C VAL A 447 18.95 -58.87 49.86
N LYS A 448 19.89 -58.98 48.92
CA LYS A 448 21.25 -59.47 49.15
C LYS A 448 22.30 -58.48 48.61
N TYR A 449 23.54 -58.66 49.05
CA TYR A 449 24.70 -57.88 48.61
C TYR A 449 25.82 -58.83 48.19
N THR A 450 26.60 -58.47 47.16
CA THR A 450 27.71 -59.31 46.68
C THR A 450 28.89 -58.50 46.14
N ASN A 451 30.08 -59.07 46.21
CA ASN A 451 31.28 -58.60 45.49
C ASN A 451 31.30 -59.04 44.01
N SER A 452 30.46 -60.01 43.63
CA SER A 452 30.41 -60.57 42.25
C SER A 452 29.83 -59.59 41.22
N ILE A 453 29.15 -58.54 41.68
CA ILE A 453 28.67 -57.42 40.86
C ILE A 453 29.58 -56.23 41.20
N ALA A 454 30.31 -55.73 40.20
CA ALA A 454 31.23 -54.62 40.40
C ALA A 454 30.50 -53.32 40.77
N ALA A 455 31.18 -52.43 41.50
CA ALA A 455 30.69 -51.07 41.73
C ALA A 455 30.61 -50.29 40.41
N VAL A 456 29.61 -49.42 40.29
CA VAL A 456 29.42 -48.55 39.13
C VAL A 456 30.56 -47.52 39.04
N LYS A 457 31.06 -47.28 37.82
CA LYS A 457 32.15 -46.35 37.51
C LYS A 457 31.70 -45.27 36.52
N ASN A 458 32.50 -44.21 36.42
CA ASN A 458 32.35 -43.12 35.44
C ASN A 458 30.97 -42.46 35.43
N VAL A 459 30.41 -42.22 36.63
CA VAL A 459 29.18 -41.43 36.78
C VAL A 459 29.44 -39.99 36.34
N THR A 460 28.81 -39.58 35.25
CA THR A 460 28.98 -38.28 34.60
C THR A 460 27.62 -37.62 34.37
N MET A 461 27.60 -36.29 34.42
CA MET A 461 26.41 -35.50 34.03
C MET A 461 26.43 -35.28 32.52
N THR A 462 25.34 -35.64 31.83
CA THR A 462 25.18 -35.42 30.38
C THR A 462 24.41 -34.15 30.07
N SER A 463 23.47 -33.76 30.93
CA SER A 463 22.73 -32.49 30.84
C SER A 463 22.12 -32.13 32.20
N ASN A 464 21.69 -30.88 32.34
CA ASN A 464 20.92 -30.41 33.49
C ASN A 464 19.91 -29.34 33.07
N SER A 465 18.94 -29.08 33.94
CA SER A 465 18.00 -27.97 33.86
C SER A 465 17.90 -27.25 35.22
N GLU A 466 16.96 -26.31 35.36
CA GLU A 466 16.62 -25.74 36.66
C GLU A 466 16.09 -26.81 37.64
N THR A 467 15.50 -27.90 37.17
CA THR A 467 14.79 -28.88 38.01
C THR A 467 15.17 -30.34 37.75
N SER A 468 16.24 -30.60 36.98
CA SER A 468 16.70 -31.95 36.69
C SER A 468 18.19 -32.05 36.41
N ILE A 469 18.74 -33.25 36.62
CA ILE A 469 20.12 -33.63 36.29
C ILE A 469 20.07 -34.99 35.58
N SER A 470 20.64 -35.07 34.38
CA SER A 470 20.78 -36.29 33.60
C SER A 470 22.17 -36.89 33.80
N LEU A 471 22.20 -38.16 34.17
CA LEU A 471 23.40 -38.92 34.51
C LEU A 471 23.63 -40.06 33.51
N LYS A 472 24.89 -40.40 33.28
CA LYS A 472 25.34 -41.60 32.55
C LYS A 472 26.49 -42.28 33.32
N TRP A 473 26.61 -43.60 33.20
CA TRP A 473 27.67 -44.40 33.81
C TRP A 473 28.03 -45.62 32.95
N ASP A 474 29.08 -46.35 33.36
CA ASP A 474 29.51 -47.58 32.68
C ASP A 474 28.56 -48.76 32.94
N SER A 475 28.36 -49.60 31.93
CA SER A 475 27.64 -50.87 32.09
C SER A 475 28.38 -51.82 33.04
N VAL A 476 27.68 -52.37 34.02
CA VAL A 476 28.21 -53.39 34.94
C VAL A 476 27.78 -54.78 34.48
N SER A 477 28.75 -55.67 34.23
CA SER A 477 28.47 -57.05 33.83
C SER A 477 27.63 -57.79 34.88
N GLY A 478 26.63 -58.56 34.43
CA GLY A 478 25.68 -59.28 35.28
C GLY A 478 24.57 -58.43 35.93
N ALA A 479 24.60 -57.09 35.78
CA ALA A 479 23.54 -56.21 36.27
C ALA A 479 22.27 -56.30 35.40
N ARG A 480 21.10 -56.29 36.04
CA ARG A 480 19.78 -56.13 35.40
C ARG A 480 19.21 -54.72 35.59
N GLY A 481 19.75 -53.94 36.52
CA GLY A 481 19.37 -52.56 36.77
C GLY A 481 20.33 -51.83 37.69
N TYR A 482 20.00 -50.57 37.98
CA TYR A 482 20.79 -49.67 38.83
C TYR A 482 19.91 -48.95 39.84
N ASP A 483 20.46 -48.75 41.03
CA ASP A 483 19.90 -47.95 42.12
C ASP A 483 20.68 -46.64 42.19
N ILE A 484 20.06 -45.57 41.68
CA ILE A 484 20.59 -44.22 41.67
C ILE A 484 20.11 -43.55 42.94
N GLN A 485 21.03 -43.25 43.84
CA GLN A 485 20.74 -42.49 45.04
C GLN A 485 21.19 -41.05 44.91
N PHE A 486 20.32 -40.12 45.31
CA PHE A 486 20.64 -38.70 45.43
C PHE A 486 20.32 -38.19 46.83
N TYR A 487 21.18 -37.32 47.36
CA TYR A 487 21.00 -36.78 48.70
C TYR A 487 20.12 -35.52 48.67
N ASN A 488 18.98 -35.55 49.35
CA ASN A 488 17.99 -34.46 49.34
C ASN A 488 18.25 -33.36 50.38
N GLY A 489 19.38 -33.44 51.11
CA GLY A 489 19.72 -32.57 52.25
C GLY A 489 19.48 -33.22 53.62
N LYS A 490 18.57 -34.20 53.72
CA LYS A 490 18.27 -34.95 54.96
C LYS A 490 18.56 -36.45 54.85
N GLN A 491 18.27 -37.04 53.69
CA GLN A 491 18.41 -38.49 53.45
C GLN A 491 18.72 -38.79 51.98
N TRP A 492 19.10 -40.03 51.70
CA TRP A 492 19.27 -40.55 50.35
C TRP A 492 17.94 -41.04 49.79
N GLU A 493 17.46 -40.45 48.70
CA GLU A 493 16.32 -40.95 47.93
C GLU A 493 16.83 -41.88 46.82
N SER A 494 16.13 -43.00 46.58
CA SER A 494 16.54 -44.04 45.63
C SER A 494 15.64 -44.03 44.40
N ARG A 495 16.23 -44.11 43.20
CA ARG A 495 15.51 -44.26 41.93
C ARG A 495 16.08 -45.42 41.14
N TYR A 496 15.23 -46.37 40.79
CA TYR A 496 15.63 -47.58 40.07
C TYR A 496 15.46 -47.41 38.56
N VAL A 497 16.42 -47.90 37.77
CA VAL A 497 16.28 -48.10 36.32
C VAL A 497 16.69 -49.53 35.95
N PHE A 498 16.02 -50.10 34.95
CA PHE A 498 16.17 -51.51 34.55
C PHE A 498 16.62 -51.56 33.08
N GLY A 499 17.87 -51.94 32.83
CA GLY A 499 18.50 -51.90 31.51
C GLY A 499 19.43 -50.70 31.27
N PRO A 500 18.92 -49.46 31.14
CA PRO A 500 19.74 -48.28 30.81
C PRO A 500 20.86 -47.97 31.81
N THR A 501 21.98 -47.47 31.28
CA THR A 501 23.09 -46.89 32.05
C THR A 501 23.03 -45.36 32.13
N SER A 502 21.80 -44.82 32.07
CA SER A 502 21.54 -43.38 32.17
C SER A 502 20.16 -43.11 32.79
N VAL A 503 20.02 -41.99 33.52
CA VAL A 503 18.73 -41.52 34.06
C VAL A 503 18.68 -40.00 34.17
N THR A 504 17.52 -39.41 33.92
CA THR A 504 17.22 -38.02 34.31
C THR A 504 16.53 -38.01 35.68
N VAL A 505 17.20 -37.48 36.69
CA VAL A 505 16.62 -37.22 38.01
C VAL A 505 15.91 -35.87 37.95
N SER A 506 14.57 -35.88 38.04
CA SER A 506 13.70 -34.70 37.92
C SER A 506 13.18 -34.26 39.30
N ASN A 507 12.39 -33.19 39.35
CA ASN A 507 11.83 -32.59 40.57
C ASN A 507 12.90 -32.12 41.59
N LEU A 508 14.09 -31.80 41.08
CA LEU A 508 15.16 -31.15 41.81
C LEU A 508 14.88 -29.63 41.94
N ASN A 509 15.59 -28.96 42.84
CA ASN A 509 15.46 -27.52 43.06
C ASN A 509 16.52 -26.74 42.23
N PRO A 510 16.22 -25.52 41.74
CA PRO A 510 17.16 -24.71 40.95
C PRO A 510 18.33 -24.13 41.74
N GLY A 511 19.52 -24.14 41.13
CA GLY A 511 20.76 -23.57 41.66
C GLY A 511 21.44 -24.40 42.76
N ILE A 512 21.19 -25.71 42.82
CA ILE A 512 21.55 -26.57 43.95
C ILE A 512 22.53 -27.66 43.53
N ARG A 513 23.60 -27.80 44.33
CA ARG A 513 24.60 -28.86 44.19
C ARG A 513 24.13 -30.14 44.90
N TYR A 514 23.72 -31.11 44.11
CA TYR A 514 23.29 -32.43 44.57
C TYR A 514 24.47 -33.42 44.65
N GLN A 515 24.33 -34.40 45.55
CA GLN A 515 25.25 -35.53 45.67
C GLN A 515 24.58 -36.77 45.08
N PHE A 516 25.29 -37.51 44.23
CA PHE A 516 24.80 -38.72 43.57
C PHE A 516 25.74 -39.90 43.81
N ARG A 517 25.18 -41.08 44.01
CA ARG A 517 25.91 -42.35 44.04
C ARG A 517 25.06 -43.46 43.43
N ILE A 518 25.67 -44.37 42.68
CA ILE A 518 24.93 -45.40 41.93
C ILE A 518 25.49 -46.78 42.26
N ARG A 519 24.63 -47.78 42.45
CA ARG A 519 25.02 -49.19 42.56
C ARG A 519 24.26 -50.05 41.58
N ALA A 520 24.90 -51.12 41.11
CA ALA A 520 24.27 -52.09 40.23
C ALA A 520 23.46 -53.11 41.03
N PHE A 521 22.44 -53.69 40.42
CA PHE A 521 21.74 -54.86 40.96
C PHE A 521 21.35 -55.85 39.88
N THR A 522 21.21 -57.10 40.30
CA THR A 522 20.58 -58.18 39.53
C THR A 522 19.41 -58.75 40.34
N TYR A 523 18.58 -59.59 39.72
CA TYR A 523 17.52 -60.29 40.44
C TYR A 523 17.25 -61.67 39.86
N SER A 524 16.81 -62.60 40.72
CA SER A 524 16.42 -63.97 40.37
C SER A 524 15.23 -64.37 41.23
N GLY A 525 14.09 -64.66 40.60
CA GLY A 525 12.82 -64.85 41.31
C GLY A 525 12.50 -63.63 42.19
N ASN A 526 12.36 -63.86 43.49
CA ASN A 526 12.11 -62.82 44.49
C ASN A 526 13.39 -62.26 45.14
N VAL A 527 14.61 -62.66 44.75
CA VAL A 527 15.84 -62.15 45.37
C VAL A 527 16.46 -61.05 44.51
N ARG A 528 16.60 -59.83 45.05
CA ARG A 528 17.35 -58.72 44.43
C ARG A 528 18.73 -58.60 45.09
N THR A 529 19.79 -58.78 44.31
CA THR A 529 21.18 -58.74 44.78
C THR A 529 21.88 -57.50 44.24
N TYR A 530 22.32 -56.60 45.12
CA TYR A 530 23.06 -55.39 44.78
C TYR A 530 24.58 -55.63 44.82
N SER A 531 25.37 -54.77 44.14
CA SER A 531 26.80 -54.65 44.41
C SER A 531 27.03 -54.18 45.87
N ASN A 532 28.06 -54.73 46.52
CA ASN A 532 28.43 -54.36 47.90
C ASN A 532 28.71 -52.85 48.05
N TYR A 533 29.26 -52.22 47.01
CA TYR A 533 29.63 -50.81 47.01
C TYR A 533 28.83 -50.03 45.97
N PHE A 534 28.55 -48.76 46.30
CA PHE A 534 28.17 -47.73 45.35
C PHE A 534 29.40 -47.21 44.60
N SER A 535 29.16 -46.47 43.52
CA SER A 535 30.14 -45.55 42.94
C SER A 535 30.64 -44.55 43.99
N SER A 536 31.78 -43.90 43.71
CA SER A 536 32.16 -42.66 44.37
C SER A 536 31.04 -41.61 44.28
N VAL A 537 30.91 -40.78 45.31
CA VAL A 537 29.93 -39.69 45.33
C VAL A 537 30.31 -38.64 44.31
N SER A 538 29.41 -38.38 43.36
CA SER A 538 29.54 -37.36 42.32
C SER A 538 28.73 -36.13 42.69
N TYR A 539 29.22 -34.94 42.35
CA TYR A 539 28.59 -33.68 42.71
C TYR A 539 28.20 -32.90 41.46
N PHE A 540 26.89 -32.68 41.25
CA PHE A 540 26.39 -31.97 40.08
C PHE A 540 25.35 -30.93 40.50
N SER A 541 25.34 -29.79 39.81
CA SER A 541 24.43 -28.68 40.11
C SER A 541 23.28 -28.60 39.10
N THR A 542 22.08 -28.29 39.57
CA THR A 542 21.03 -27.72 38.71
C THR A 542 21.41 -26.30 38.30
N ARG A 543 20.76 -25.77 37.25
CA ARG A 543 20.90 -24.38 36.83
C ARG A 543 20.18 -23.44 37.81
N PRO A 544 20.67 -22.21 38.07
CA PRO A 544 19.87 -21.18 38.76
C PRO A 544 18.58 -20.87 38.01
N ASN A 545 17.69 -20.10 38.64
CA ASN A 545 16.56 -19.53 37.92
C ASN A 545 16.98 -18.41 36.97
N ALA A 546 16.23 -18.24 35.88
CA ALA A 546 16.39 -17.11 34.95
C ALA A 546 16.34 -15.75 35.68
N VAL A 547 17.12 -14.78 35.16
CA VAL A 547 17.16 -13.41 35.66
C VAL A 547 15.87 -12.67 35.28
N SER A 548 15.34 -11.83 36.16
CA SER A 548 14.11 -11.08 35.94
C SER A 548 14.35 -9.58 36.12
N ASN A 549 13.50 -8.74 35.51
CA ASN A 549 13.60 -7.27 35.54
C ASN A 549 14.96 -6.74 35.07
N PHE A 550 15.53 -7.35 34.01
CA PHE A 550 16.77 -6.90 33.40
C PHE A 550 16.49 -5.71 32.46
N THR A 551 16.86 -4.49 32.87
CA THR A 551 16.59 -3.24 32.15
C THR A 551 17.68 -2.20 32.41
N ALA A 552 17.72 -1.10 31.65
CA ALA A 552 18.52 0.07 32.03
C ALA A 552 17.82 0.84 33.17
N SER A 553 18.60 1.25 34.18
CA SER A 553 18.15 2.10 35.29
C SER A 553 18.67 3.54 35.19
N GLY A 554 19.68 3.77 34.37
CA GLY A 554 20.31 5.06 34.17
C GLY A 554 21.20 5.06 32.93
N ARG A 555 21.49 6.26 32.43
CA ARG A 555 22.39 6.52 31.29
C ARG A 555 23.18 7.78 31.61
N SER A 556 24.42 7.88 31.13
CA SER A 556 25.15 9.14 31.22
C SER A 556 24.56 10.17 30.26
N SER A 557 24.68 11.45 30.61
CA SER A 557 24.09 12.59 29.88
C SER A 557 24.63 12.77 28.46
N ASP A 558 25.87 12.36 28.24
CA ASP A 558 26.57 12.36 26.95
C ASP A 558 26.23 11.16 26.06
N GLY A 559 25.76 10.04 26.63
CA GLY A 559 25.60 8.75 25.94
C GLY A 559 26.77 7.76 26.09
N SER A 560 27.82 8.10 26.85
CA SER A 560 29.02 7.24 27.03
C SER A 560 28.81 5.98 27.87
N GLY A 561 27.67 5.81 28.54
CA GLY A 561 27.37 4.56 29.22
C GLY A 561 25.90 4.34 29.62
N ILE A 562 25.56 3.07 29.78
CA ILE A 562 24.26 2.57 30.23
C ILE A 562 24.46 1.78 31.54
N ILE A 563 23.68 2.08 32.57
CA ILE A 563 23.63 1.29 33.80
C ILE A 563 22.51 0.27 33.66
N LEU A 564 22.87 -1.00 33.57
CA LEU A 564 21.95 -2.14 33.57
C LEU A 564 21.67 -2.55 35.01
N ASN A 565 20.41 -2.89 35.32
CA ASN A 565 19.95 -3.43 36.60
C ASN A 565 19.19 -4.75 36.40
N TRP A 566 19.10 -5.57 37.44
CA TRP A 566 18.28 -6.79 37.47
C TRP A 566 17.86 -7.21 38.89
N THR A 567 16.84 -8.08 38.98
CA THR A 567 16.49 -8.77 40.22
C THR A 567 17.49 -9.90 40.50
N GLN A 568 18.05 -9.85 41.71
CA GLN A 568 19.02 -10.80 42.26
C GLN A 568 18.45 -12.22 42.37
N LYS A 569 19.33 -13.22 42.44
CA LYS A 569 18.98 -14.65 42.55
C LYS A 569 19.82 -15.30 43.64
N LEU A 570 19.22 -15.61 44.79
CA LEU A 570 19.94 -16.20 45.93
C LEU A 570 20.51 -17.59 45.63
N ASN A 571 19.97 -18.27 44.62
CA ASN A 571 20.42 -19.57 44.13
C ASN A 571 21.46 -19.49 43.00
N ALA A 572 22.01 -18.31 42.69
CA ALA A 572 23.19 -18.14 41.85
C ALA A 572 24.47 -18.00 42.69
N ASP A 573 25.63 -18.08 42.03
CA ASP A 573 26.93 -17.66 42.59
C ASP A 573 27.44 -16.36 41.94
N GLY A 574 26.81 -15.90 40.86
CA GLY A 574 27.15 -14.69 40.11
C GLY A 574 26.41 -14.61 38.76
N TYR A 575 26.83 -13.69 37.90
CA TYR A 575 26.19 -13.40 36.61
C TYR A 575 27.19 -13.28 35.46
N ASN A 576 26.81 -13.76 34.27
CA ASN A 576 27.47 -13.46 33.01
C ASN A 576 26.65 -12.41 32.25
N LEU A 577 27.28 -11.30 31.85
CA LEU A 577 26.66 -10.28 30.99
C LEU A 577 27.25 -10.34 29.59
N TYR A 578 26.40 -10.12 28.60
CA TYR A 578 26.73 -10.15 27.18
C TYR A 578 26.20 -8.90 26.47
N GLN A 579 26.88 -8.52 25.39
CA GLN A 579 26.46 -7.51 24.43
C GLN A 579 26.44 -8.16 23.05
N GLN A 580 25.43 -7.85 22.23
CA GLN A 580 25.43 -8.27 20.84
C GLN A 580 26.38 -7.39 20.02
N LYS A 581 27.32 -8.01 19.30
CA LYS A 581 28.27 -7.36 18.38
C LYS A 581 28.31 -8.19 17.09
N ASN A 582 28.08 -7.55 15.94
CA ASN A 582 28.02 -8.21 14.63
C ASN A 582 27.11 -9.46 14.63
N GLY A 583 25.91 -9.33 15.21
CA GLY A 583 24.92 -10.41 15.35
C GLY A 583 25.23 -11.44 16.46
N SER A 584 26.47 -11.55 16.92
CA SER A 584 26.93 -12.54 17.90
C SER A 584 26.93 -12.00 19.34
N TRP A 585 26.65 -12.87 20.32
CA TRP A 585 26.69 -12.51 21.75
C TRP A 585 28.11 -12.62 22.31
N VAL A 586 28.72 -11.47 22.63
CA VAL A 586 30.06 -11.39 23.24
C VAL A 586 29.91 -11.18 24.74
N LYS A 587 30.58 -12.00 25.58
CA LYS A 587 30.59 -11.80 27.03
C LYS A 587 31.38 -10.53 27.35
N ILE A 588 30.75 -9.58 28.03
CA ILE A 588 31.37 -8.29 28.43
C ILE A 588 31.77 -8.26 29.90
N ALA A 589 31.12 -9.06 30.75
CA ALA A 589 31.48 -9.19 32.16
C ALA A 589 31.11 -10.56 32.72
N GLN A 590 31.85 -10.98 33.74
CA GLN A 590 31.48 -12.06 34.64
C GLN A 590 31.58 -11.51 36.07
N LEU A 591 30.44 -11.38 36.73
CA LEU A 591 30.30 -10.72 38.03
C LEU A 591 30.13 -11.77 39.12
N GLU A 592 30.90 -11.66 40.20
CA GLU A 592 30.76 -12.55 41.34
C GLU A 592 29.63 -12.08 42.28
N GLY A 593 28.91 -13.04 42.86
CA GLY A 593 27.98 -12.83 43.94
C GLY A 593 26.52 -12.74 43.53
N SER A 594 25.68 -13.55 44.17
CA SER A 594 24.23 -13.58 43.98
C SER A 594 23.54 -12.23 44.23
N MET A 595 24.11 -11.38 45.08
CA MET A 595 23.51 -10.10 45.47
C MET A 595 23.89 -8.93 44.55
N THR A 596 24.80 -9.14 43.60
CA THR A 596 25.13 -8.19 42.54
C THR A 596 23.90 -7.94 41.68
N ALA A 597 23.59 -6.68 41.44
CA ALA A 597 22.28 -6.25 40.93
C ALA A 597 22.36 -5.35 39.69
N ASN A 598 23.56 -4.96 39.29
CA ASN A 598 23.80 -3.89 38.33
C ASN A 598 25.16 -3.99 37.65
N TYR A 599 25.32 -3.28 36.54
CA TYR A 599 26.59 -3.10 35.83
C TYR A 599 26.53 -1.89 34.88
N ARG A 600 27.52 -1.00 34.92
CA ARG A 600 27.69 0.05 33.88
C ARG A 600 28.46 -0.52 32.69
N VAL A 601 27.84 -0.43 31.51
CA VAL A 601 28.44 -0.72 30.20
C VAL A 601 28.85 0.60 29.55
N ALA A 602 30.04 0.66 28.96
CA ALA A 602 30.45 1.77 28.10
C ALA A 602 29.78 1.70 26.72
N THR A 603 29.30 2.82 26.23
CA THR A 603 28.53 2.94 24.98
C THR A 603 28.98 4.15 24.16
N THR A 604 28.66 4.16 22.86
CA THR A 604 28.71 5.36 22.02
C THR A 604 27.35 6.08 22.07
N PRO A 605 27.29 7.41 21.94
CA PRO A 605 26.03 8.14 21.97
C PRO A 605 25.06 7.76 20.85
N ASP A 606 23.76 7.91 21.08
CA ASP A 606 22.65 7.64 20.14
C ASP A 606 22.72 6.28 19.41
N THR A 607 23.27 5.26 20.08
CA THR A 607 23.57 3.96 19.48
C THR A 607 22.67 2.87 20.07
N PHE A 608 22.16 1.98 19.21
CA PHE A 608 21.36 0.83 19.61
C PHE A 608 22.22 -0.29 20.20
N TYR A 609 21.75 -0.88 21.30
CA TYR A 609 22.39 -2.02 21.95
C TYR A 609 21.40 -3.10 22.33
N ALA A 610 21.79 -4.35 22.10
CA ALA A 610 21.17 -5.53 22.71
C ALA A 610 22.12 -6.12 23.76
N PHE A 611 21.61 -6.32 24.96
CA PHE A 611 22.28 -6.92 26.10
C PHE A 611 21.60 -8.21 26.51
N ALA A 612 22.36 -9.09 27.17
CA ALA A 612 21.80 -10.27 27.80
C ALA A 612 22.50 -10.61 29.11
N ILE A 613 21.78 -11.29 29.99
CA ILE A 613 22.29 -11.73 31.29
C ILE A 613 21.88 -13.17 31.57
N GLU A 614 22.78 -13.89 32.23
CA GLU A 614 22.63 -15.26 32.70
C GLU A 614 23.15 -15.35 34.14
N ALA A 615 22.43 -16.02 35.03
CA ALA A 615 22.94 -16.32 36.37
C ALA A 615 23.64 -17.69 36.36
N TYR A 616 24.79 -17.85 37.02
CA TYR A 616 25.54 -19.13 37.03
C TYR A 616 25.60 -19.80 38.42
N LYS A 617 25.81 -21.13 38.47
CA LYS A 617 26.06 -21.89 39.72
C LYS A 617 27.28 -22.81 39.61
N GLY A 618 28.26 -22.60 40.48
CA GLY A 618 29.52 -23.32 40.49
C GLY A 618 30.37 -22.95 39.28
N ASP A 619 30.34 -23.80 38.25
CA ASP A 619 30.98 -23.50 36.98
C ASP A 619 30.26 -22.32 36.27
N PRO A 620 30.96 -21.26 35.80
CA PRO A 620 30.35 -20.14 35.09
C PRO A 620 29.63 -20.50 33.78
N SER A 621 29.80 -21.72 33.25
CA SER A 621 29.03 -22.27 32.12
C SER A 621 27.71 -22.95 32.54
N ASN A 622 27.53 -23.26 33.82
CA ASN A 622 26.26 -23.78 34.35
C ASN A 622 25.28 -22.63 34.60
N VAL A 623 24.74 -22.10 33.51
CA VAL A 623 23.90 -20.89 33.45
C VAL A 623 22.41 -21.17 33.48
N SER A 624 21.64 -20.23 34.01
CA SER A 624 20.19 -20.14 33.84
C SER A 624 19.80 -19.77 32.40
N ALA A 625 18.50 -19.74 32.10
CA ALA A 625 18.04 -19.25 30.80
C ALA A 625 18.41 -17.76 30.62
N ARG A 626 18.85 -17.42 29.40
CA ARG A 626 19.32 -16.08 29.04
C ARG A 626 18.16 -15.09 28.98
N THR A 627 18.24 -14.03 29.78
CA THR A 627 17.32 -12.89 29.73
C THR A 627 17.93 -11.79 28.87
N GLN A 628 17.16 -11.23 27.94
CA GLN A 628 17.64 -10.22 26.98
C GLN A 628 16.95 -8.88 27.23
N TYR A 629 17.64 -7.80 26.90
CA TYR A 629 17.14 -6.42 26.98
C TYR A 629 17.82 -5.59 25.90
N SER A 630 17.06 -4.81 25.14
CA SER A 630 17.60 -3.95 24.08
C SER A 630 17.10 -2.52 24.24
N THR A 631 17.96 -1.54 23.99
CA THR A 631 17.64 -0.12 24.13
C THR A 631 18.68 0.75 23.39
N TYR A 632 18.49 2.06 23.38
CA TYR A 632 19.50 3.01 22.94
C TYR A 632 20.31 3.57 24.12
N SER A 633 21.56 3.94 23.88
CA SER A 633 22.26 4.92 24.73
C SER A 633 21.60 6.29 24.61
N ALA A 634 21.89 7.20 25.54
CA ALA A 634 21.44 8.59 25.38
C ALA A 634 22.11 9.23 24.15
N SER A 635 21.42 10.16 23.49
CA SER A 635 22.09 11.05 22.54
C SER A 635 22.68 12.23 23.29
N SER A 636 23.92 12.61 22.94
CA SER A 636 24.47 13.91 23.28
C SER A 636 23.52 15.06 22.89
N ALA A 637 23.68 16.21 23.55
CA ALA A 637 23.00 17.45 23.15
C ALA A 637 23.27 17.74 21.66
N PRO A 638 22.31 18.29 20.92
CA PRO A 638 22.49 18.57 19.50
C PRO A 638 23.48 19.72 19.28
N GLU A 639 24.33 19.55 18.28
CA GLU A 639 25.30 20.55 17.84
C GLU A 639 24.64 21.68 17.06
N GLY A 640 25.36 22.79 16.85
CA GLY A 640 24.85 23.93 16.08
C GLY A 640 23.65 24.63 16.72
N PHE A 641 23.42 24.46 18.04
CA PHE A 641 22.32 25.10 18.73
C PHE A 641 22.48 26.63 18.71
N SER A 642 21.43 27.33 18.29
CA SER A 642 21.35 28.80 18.30
C SER A 642 19.94 29.27 18.61
N VAL A 643 19.82 30.43 19.27
CA VAL A 643 18.55 30.97 19.74
C VAL A 643 18.45 32.47 19.52
N ASN A 644 17.25 32.94 19.19
CA ASN A 644 16.95 34.37 19.04
C ASN A 644 15.57 34.67 19.63
N ALA A 645 15.45 35.75 20.39
CA ALA A 645 14.14 36.36 20.67
C ALA A 645 13.65 37.04 19.38
N VAL A 646 12.54 36.55 18.85
CA VAL A 646 11.94 37.01 17.57
C VAL A 646 10.96 38.15 17.82
N SER A 647 10.30 38.12 18.97
CA SER A 647 9.47 39.20 19.49
C SER A 647 9.54 39.22 21.02
N ALA A 648 8.84 40.17 21.63
CA ALA A 648 8.64 40.32 23.07
C ALA A 648 8.23 39.04 23.83
N ASN A 649 7.53 38.12 23.14
CA ASN A 649 6.93 36.92 23.71
C ASN A 649 7.17 35.66 22.86
N THR A 650 8.24 35.62 22.05
CA THR A 650 8.55 34.46 21.20
C THR A 650 10.05 34.28 21.01
N ILE A 651 10.53 33.05 21.28
CA ILE A 651 11.91 32.62 21.06
C ILE A 651 11.92 31.67 19.86
N SER A 652 12.81 31.89 18.90
CA SER A 652 13.19 30.88 17.92
C SER A 652 14.45 30.14 18.39
N ALA A 653 14.50 28.85 18.08
CA ALA A 653 15.65 28.00 18.33
C ALA A 653 15.91 27.13 17.09
N SER A 654 17.18 26.92 16.75
CA SER A 654 17.60 25.99 15.68
C SER A 654 18.82 25.17 16.08
N TRP A 655 18.99 24.00 15.48
CA TRP A 655 20.04 23.03 15.81
C TRP A 655 20.25 22.02 14.67
N ASN A 656 21.37 21.29 14.70
CA ASN A 656 21.61 20.17 13.80
C ASN A 656 20.70 18.98 14.17
N GLY A 657 19.68 18.74 13.35
CA GLY A 657 18.72 17.66 13.54
C GLY A 657 19.33 16.26 13.37
N LYS A 658 18.96 15.32 14.24
CA LYS A 658 19.38 13.90 14.23
C LYS A 658 18.19 13.02 13.85
N SER A 659 18.42 12.00 13.02
CA SER A 659 17.34 11.16 12.49
C SER A 659 16.66 10.32 13.60
N GLY A 660 15.32 10.41 13.67
CA GLY A 660 14.53 9.71 14.68
C GLY A 660 14.71 10.21 16.12
N VAL A 661 15.31 11.38 16.33
CA VAL A 661 15.51 12.03 17.64
C VAL A 661 14.63 13.26 17.73
N GLY A 662 13.80 13.36 18.78
CA GLY A 662 13.09 14.57 19.18
C GLY A 662 13.88 15.37 20.20
N TYR A 663 13.35 16.50 20.66
CA TYR A 663 14.07 17.46 21.48
C TYR A 663 13.22 18.05 22.59
N TYR A 664 13.86 18.45 23.69
CA TYR A 664 13.28 19.35 24.67
C TYR A 664 14.01 20.69 24.64
N ILE A 665 13.29 21.75 24.33
CA ILE A 665 13.75 23.14 24.49
C ILE A 665 13.29 23.62 25.86
N GLN A 666 14.22 24.12 26.68
CA GLN A 666 13.92 24.72 27.97
C GLN A 666 14.44 26.15 28.00
N TRP A 667 13.63 27.08 28.51
CA TRP A 667 13.99 28.49 28.66
C TRP A 667 13.66 29.01 30.06
N ALA A 668 14.39 30.05 30.48
CA ALA A 668 14.22 30.74 31.77
C ALA A 668 14.62 32.22 31.63
N THR A 669 14.28 33.04 32.63
CA THR A 669 14.71 34.46 32.70
C THR A 669 16.05 34.65 33.44
N ASP A 670 16.68 33.56 33.88
CA ASP A 670 17.98 33.54 34.56
C ASP A 670 18.83 32.34 34.09
N SER A 671 20.16 32.48 34.11
CA SER A 671 21.09 31.46 33.61
C SER A 671 21.13 30.18 34.46
N ALA A 672 20.70 30.26 35.72
CA ALA A 672 20.62 29.11 36.62
C ALA A 672 19.34 28.28 36.45
N PHE A 673 18.40 28.72 35.60
CA PHE A 673 17.08 28.10 35.42
C PHE A 673 16.31 27.97 36.73
N THR A 674 16.23 29.06 37.49
CA THR A 674 15.50 29.14 38.78
C THR A 674 14.25 30.01 38.71
N LYS A 675 14.07 30.83 37.67
CA LYS A 675 12.98 31.80 37.51
C LYS A 675 12.31 31.66 36.14
N ASN A 676 10.98 31.61 36.14
CA ASN A 676 10.15 31.56 34.94
C ASN A 676 10.53 30.44 33.96
N VAL A 677 10.90 29.28 34.51
CA VAL A 677 11.33 28.12 33.72
C VAL A 677 10.13 27.54 32.97
N SER A 678 10.29 27.25 31.68
CA SER A 678 9.32 26.56 30.86
C SER A 678 10.01 25.63 29.87
N THR A 679 9.30 24.61 29.38
CA THR A 679 9.90 23.56 28.54
C THR A 679 8.89 23.03 27.55
N GLN A 680 9.32 22.79 26.32
CA GLN A 680 8.49 22.28 25.23
C GLN A 680 9.17 21.08 24.55
N TYR A 681 8.39 20.03 24.29
CA TYR A 681 8.80 18.91 23.45
C TYR A 681 8.65 19.27 21.97
N ILE A 682 9.67 18.98 21.18
CA ILE A 682 9.70 19.12 19.73
C ILE A 682 9.83 17.72 19.13
N PRO A 683 8.88 17.26 18.29
CA PRO A 683 8.94 15.94 17.65
C PRO A 683 10.18 15.72 16.78
N ALA A 684 10.49 14.45 16.52
CA ALA A 684 11.61 14.06 15.67
C ALA A 684 11.48 14.59 14.23
N GLY A 685 12.63 14.77 13.57
CA GLY A 685 12.71 15.33 12.21
C GLY A 685 12.61 16.86 12.15
N LYS A 686 12.70 17.55 13.30
CA LYS A 686 12.80 19.01 13.38
C LYS A 686 14.22 19.46 13.73
N SER A 687 14.64 20.54 13.10
CA SER A 687 15.90 21.27 13.33
C SER A 687 15.67 22.72 13.77
N TYR A 688 14.40 23.12 13.94
CA TYR A 688 13.96 24.47 14.26
C TYR A 688 12.59 24.45 14.94
N CYS A 689 12.34 25.43 15.83
CA CYS A 689 11.02 25.77 16.35
C CYS A 689 10.94 27.24 16.79
N GLU A 690 9.73 27.80 16.81
CA GLU A 690 9.41 28.97 17.64
C GLU A 690 8.60 28.50 18.86
N VAL A 691 8.88 29.10 20.03
CA VAL A 691 8.18 28.83 21.30
C VAL A 691 7.67 30.15 21.88
N SER A 692 6.37 30.18 22.21
CA SER A 692 5.73 31.35 22.81
C SER A 692 6.01 31.41 24.32
N THR A 693 6.27 32.61 24.84
CA THR A 693 6.66 32.82 26.24
C THR A 693 5.60 33.64 26.98
N ALA A 694 5.20 33.19 28.17
CA ALA A 694 4.17 33.87 28.96
C ALA A 694 4.66 35.16 29.65
N GLN A 695 5.97 35.28 29.89
CA GLN A 695 6.60 36.45 30.49
C GLN A 695 7.29 37.28 29.42
N TYR A 696 7.20 38.61 29.47
CA TYR A 696 7.94 39.52 28.59
C TYR A 696 9.44 39.52 28.93
N SER A 697 10.33 39.27 27.95
CA SER A 697 11.77 39.53 28.10
C SER A 697 12.49 39.60 26.75
N LYS A 698 13.48 40.50 26.62
CA LYS A 698 14.47 40.48 25.51
C LYS A 698 15.60 39.47 25.77
N ASN A 699 15.81 39.07 27.02
CA ASN A 699 16.85 38.13 27.43
C ASN A 699 16.26 36.91 28.17
N TYR A 700 16.19 35.78 27.46
CA TYR A 700 16.03 34.46 28.04
C TYR A 700 17.33 33.69 27.94
N PHE A 701 17.54 32.79 28.89
CA PHE A 701 18.53 31.73 28.81
C PHE A 701 17.84 30.46 28.34
N VAL A 702 18.37 29.84 27.28
CA VAL A 702 17.71 28.73 26.57
C VAL A 702 18.70 27.59 26.39
N ARG A 703 18.25 26.35 26.60
CA ARG A 703 19.05 25.13 26.43
C ARG A 703 18.22 24.01 25.82
N ILE A 704 18.89 23.09 25.11
CA ILE A 704 18.26 21.99 24.38
C ILE A 704 18.82 20.64 24.83
N ARG A 705 17.99 19.60 24.91
CA ARG A 705 18.44 18.20 25.03
C ARG A 705 17.77 17.30 24.02
N SER A 706 18.49 16.27 23.61
CA SER A 706 17.99 15.20 22.74
C SER A 706 17.07 14.25 23.52
N CYS A 707 16.02 13.75 22.87
CA CYS A 707 15.08 12.74 23.38
C CYS A 707 14.78 11.69 22.30
N ARG A 708 15.03 10.42 22.59
CA ARG A 708 14.63 9.28 21.75
C ARG A 708 13.57 8.46 22.49
N ILE A 709 12.46 8.15 21.81
CA ILE A 709 11.43 7.24 22.32
C ILE A 709 11.71 5.86 21.73
N TYR A 710 11.82 4.83 22.56
CA TYR A 710 12.04 3.44 22.13
C TYR A 710 11.14 2.49 22.90
N GLY A 711 10.12 1.93 22.22
CA GLY A 711 9.06 1.17 22.88
C GLY A 711 8.33 2.07 23.89
N ASN A 712 8.40 1.69 25.17
CA ASN A 712 7.84 2.47 26.28
C ASN A 712 8.89 3.31 27.03
N GLU A 713 10.15 3.35 26.57
CA GLU A 713 11.23 4.11 27.20
C GLU A 713 11.38 5.50 26.57
N GLU A 714 11.38 6.54 27.42
CA GLU A 714 11.86 7.87 27.05
C GLU A 714 13.34 8.02 27.43
N ILE A 715 14.19 8.25 26.42
CA ILE A 715 15.64 8.27 26.55
C ILE A 715 16.14 9.69 26.29
N VAL A 716 16.36 10.45 27.36
CA VAL A 716 16.85 11.84 27.29
C VAL A 716 18.35 11.92 27.56
N GLY A 717 19.02 12.81 26.82
CA GLY A 717 20.40 13.23 27.10
C GLY A 717 20.50 14.40 28.07
N GLY A 718 21.72 14.85 28.30
CA GLY A 718 22.01 16.13 28.97
C GLY A 718 21.52 17.32 28.16
N TYR A 719 21.26 18.43 28.85
CA TYR A 719 21.09 19.72 28.19
C TYR A 719 22.41 20.26 27.66
N SER A 720 22.34 21.00 26.55
CA SER A 720 23.39 21.89 26.09
C SER A 720 23.77 22.92 27.15
N GLU A 721 24.88 23.62 26.92
CA GLU A 721 25.10 24.93 27.53
C GLU A 721 23.91 25.87 27.23
N ALA A 722 23.71 26.84 28.12
CA ALA A 722 22.60 27.78 28.03
C ALA A 722 23.01 29.03 27.25
N LEU A 723 22.30 29.29 26.15
CA LEU A 723 22.52 30.46 25.30
C LEU A 723 21.58 31.60 25.69
N SER A 724 22.08 32.83 25.66
CA SER A 724 21.32 34.05 25.96
C SER A 724 20.75 34.68 24.69
N THR A 725 19.49 35.10 24.72
CA THR A 725 18.86 35.84 23.61
C THR A 725 19.07 37.37 23.68
N ALA A 726 19.85 37.90 24.64
CA ALA A 726 19.98 39.34 24.85
C ALA A 726 20.34 40.16 23.60
N ASN A 727 21.14 39.57 22.70
CA ASN A 727 21.67 40.22 21.48
C ASN A 727 20.79 40.00 20.23
N SER A 728 19.56 39.50 20.40
CA SER A 728 18.63 39.20 19.30
C SER A 728 18.08 40.48 18.66
N LEU A 729 17.79 40.39 17.35
CA LEU A 729 17.06 41.42 16.60
C LEU A 729 15.63 40.92 16.39
N PHE A 730 14.63 41.68 16.84
CA PHE A 730 13.22 41.33 16.67
C PHE A 730 12.82 41.40 15.17
N ARG A 731 11.77 40.69 14.78
CA ARG A 731 11.21 40.79 13.42
C ARG A 731 10.37 42.07 13.25
N PRO A 732 10.22 42.58 12.02
CA PRO A 732 9.19 43.56 11.70
C PRO A 732 7.79 42.97 11.91
N GLU A 733 6.91 43.74 12.57
CA GLU A 733 5.51 43.37 12.84
C GLU A 733 4.55 44.50 12.44
N ASN A 734 3.25 44.20 12.39
CA ASN A 734 2.19 45.10 11.92
C ASN A 734 2.42 45.66 10.49
N LEU A 735 2.78 44.78 9.56
CA LEU A 735 2.81 45.10 8.14
C LEU A 735 1.40 45.45 7.66
N ASN A 736 1.21 46.60 7.02
CA ASN A 736 -0.05 46.97 6.41
C ASN A 736 0.13 47.80 5.12
N VAL A 737 -0.75 47.58 4.15
CA VAL A 737 -0.91 48.47 2.99
C VAL A 737 -1.69 49.70 3.43
N TYR A 738 -1.21 50.91 3.12
CA TYR A 738 -1.88 52.16 3.51
C TYR A 738 -2.31 53.03 2.31
N ALA A 739 -1.75 52.81 1.14
CA ALA A 739 -2.18 53.43 -0.12
C ALA A 739 -1.86 52.51 -1.32
N ARG A 740 -2.45 52.82 -2.47
CA ARG A 740 -2.20 52.23 -3.80
C ARG A 740 -2.25 53.36 -4.83
N GLY A 741 -1.62 53.19 -5.98
CA GLY A 741 -1.59 54.20 -7.04
C GLY A 741 -1.00 53.66 -8.35
N GLY A 742 -0.48 54.56 -9.19
CA GLY A 742 0.19 54.21 -10.45
C GLY A 742 -0.71 53.47 -11.46
N GLY A 743 -2.04 53.62 -11.38
CA GLY A 743 -2.95 52.80 -12.17
C GLY A 743 -2.84 51.29 -11.86
N GLY A 744 -2.55 50.94 -10.60
CA GLY A 744 -2.43 49.55 -10.15
C GLY A 744 -1.01 49.00 -10.07
N THR A 745 0.01 49.73 -10.55
CA THR A 745 1.42 49.33 -10.40
C THR A 745 1.99 49.62 -9.02
N ASP A 746 1.42 50.60 -8.30
CA ASP A 746 2.03 51.13 -7.08
C ASP A 746 1.30 50.68 -5.82
N LEU A 747 2.08 50.25 -4.81
CA LEU A 747 1.56 49.79 -3.53
C LEU A 747 2.46 50.24 -2.37
N TYR A 748 1.84 50.92 -1.39
CA TYR A 748 2.55 51.55 -0.29
C TYR A 748 2.37 50.74 1.00
N LEU A 749 3.46 50.13 1.45
CA LEU A 749 3.55 49.27 2.64
C LEU A 749 4.19 50.03 3.81
N LYS A 750 3.71 49.80 5.03
CA LYS A 750 4.36 50.26 6.28
C LYS A 750 4.38 49.16 7.35
N TRP A 751 5.25 49.29 8.35
CA TRP A 751 5.38 48.36 9.48
C TRP A 751 5.88 49.10 10.75
N ASN A 752 5.94 48.41 11.89
CA ASN A 752 6.49 48.96 13.12
C ASN A 752 8.03 49.05 13.11
N ARG A 753 8.59 50.09 13.72
CA ARG A 753 10.04 50.19 13.94
C ARG A 753 10.53 49.03 14.80
N VAL A 754 11.70 48.51 14.43
CA VAL A 754 12.41 47.43 15.14
C VAL A 754 13.58 48.07 15.86
N ASP A 755 13.67 47.87 17.18
CA ASP A 755 14.80 48.36 17.95
C ASP A 755 16.09 47.65 17.55
N ASP A 756 17.18 48.41 17.56
CA ASP A 756 18.50 48.02 17.07
C ASP A 756 18.58 47.64 15.57
N ALA A 757 17.55 47.87 14.74
CA ALA A 757 17.67 47.68 13.28
C ALA A 757 18.37 48.87 12.60
N ASN A 758 19.31 48.57 11.69
CA ASN A 758 19.98 49.56 10.84
C ASN A 758 19.17 49.84 9.55
N GLY A 759 18.25 48.94 9.19
CA GLY A 759 17.37 49.06 8.04
C GLY A 759 16.59 47.77 7.78
N TYR A 760 15.91 47.73 6.63
CA TYR A 760 15.02 46.66 6.21
C TYR A 760 15.25 46.28 4.74
N ASN A 761 15.26 44.99 4.44
CA ASN A 761 15.20 44.45 3.07
C ASN A 761 13.77 43.97 2.78
N ILE A 762 13.21 44.37 1.64
CA ILE A 762 11.83 44.04 1.24
C ILE A 762 11.89 43.05 0.08
N TYR A 763 11.22 41.92 0.25
CA TYR A 763 11.17 40.84 -0.75
C TYR A 763 9.73 40.57 -1.17
N ILE A 764 9.55 40.17 -2.44
CA ILE A 764 8.39 39.40 -2.89
C ILE A 764 8.76 37.92 -2.88
N VAL A 765 7.85 37.07 -2.42
CA VAL A 765 8.01 35.62 -2.32
C VAL A 765 7.22 34.93 -3.44
N SER A 766 7.82 33.90 -4.03
CA SER A 766 7.15 32.99 -4.95
C SER A 766 7.61 31.56 -4.66
N GLY A 767 6.72 30.76 -4.07
CA GLY A 767 7.07 29.43 -3.55
C GLY A 767 8.17 29.51 -2.49
N SER A 768 9.27 28.79 -2.71
CA SER A 768 10.45 28.80 -1.83
C SER A 768 11.46 29.92 -2.12
N SER A 769 11.25 30.73 -3.16
CA SER A 769 12.20 31.75 -3.60
C SER A 769 11.76 33.15 -3.16
N LYS A 770 12.72 33.97 -2.71
CA LYS A 770 12.51 35.39 -2.39
C LYS A 770 13.28 36.30 -3.33
N VAL A 771 12.62 37.28 -3.93
CA VAL A 771 13.20 38.29 -4.83
C VAL A 771 13.28 39.61 -4.08
N LEU A 772 14.49 40.15 -3.92
CA LEU A 772 14.71 41.45 -3.28
C LEU A 772 14.15 42.56 -4.20
N LYS A 773 13.18 43.33 -3.70
CA LYS A 773 12.62 44.50 -4.38
C LYS A 773 13.24 45.81 -3.93
N GLY A 774 13.84 45.86 -2.73
CA GLY A 774 14.65 47.00 -2.31
C GLY A 774 15.07 46.95 -0.85
N THR A 775 15.85 47.96 -0.45
CA THR A 775 16.35 48.14 0.92
C THR A 775 16.06 49.57 1.37
N THR A 776 15.64 49.76 2.62
CA THR A 776 15.26 51.07 3.17
C THR A 776 15.59 51.17 4.66
N ALA A 777 15.96 52.37 5.12
CA ALA A 777 16.10 52.68 6.55
C ALA A 777 14.77 53.18 7.19
N SER A 778 13.77 53.50 6.37
CA SER A 778 12.42 53.87 6.82
C SER A 778 11.61 52.64 7.22
N THR A 779 10.50 52.84 7.93
CA THR A 779 9.50 51.78 8.21
C THR A 779 8.40 51.73 7.15
N THR A 780 8.73 52.15 5.92
CA THR A 780 7.85 52.23 4.75
C THR A 780 8.59 51.80 3.49
N PHE A 781 7.85 51.22 2.54
CA PHE A 781 8.34 50.87 1.20
C PHE A 781 7.22 51.01 0.18
N THR A 782 7.57 51.47 -1.03
CA THR A 782 6.65 51.57 -2.17
C THR A 782 7.12 50.63 -3.25
N PHE A 783 6.28 49.68 -3.64
CA PHE A 783 6.43 48.97 -4.91
C PHE A 783 5.89 49.89 -6.02
N THR A 784 6.53 49.90 -7.19
CA THR A 784 6.14 50.73 -8.36
C THR A 784 6.07 49.95 -9.66
N ASP A 785 6.18 48.61 -9.59
CA ASP A 785 6.30 47.71 -10.73
C ASP A 785 5.45 46.45 -10.56
N LEU A 786 4.33 46.56 -9.83
CA LEU A 786 3.39 45.45 -9.66
C LEU A 786 2.49 45.29 -10.88
N THR A 787 2.01 44.07 -11.09
CA THR A 787 0.96 43.76 -12.07
C THR A 787 -0.40 44.13 -11.46
N PRO A 788 -1.22 44.97 -12.11
CA PRO A 788 -2.54 45.35 -11.61
C PRO A 788 -3.42 44.14 -11.27
N SER A 789 -4.21 44.27 -10.21
CA SER A 789 -5.05 43.21 -9.61
C SER A 789 -4.33 41.94 -9.13
N TRP A 790 -3.00 41.83 -9.23
CA TRP A 790 -2.28 40.64 -8.78
C TRP A 790 -2.04 40.64 -7.26
N GLU A 791 -1.82 39.45 -6.70
CA GLU A 791 -1.56 39.22 -5.27
C GLU A 791 -0.13 38.74 -5.05
N TYR A 792 0.53 39.30 -4.03
CA TYR A 792 1.95 39.09 -3.74
C TYR A 792 2.14 38.82 -2.25
N ASP A 793 2.90 37.78 -1.91
CA ASP A 793 3.40 37.59 -0.56
C ASP A 793 4.67 38.42 -0.37
N VAL A 794 4.66 39.35 0.60
CA VAL A 794 5.81 40.19 0.93
C VAL A 794 6.44 39.81 2.26
N ILE A 795 7.77 39.89 2.34
CA ILE A 795 8.53 39.76 3.59
C ILE A 795 9.39 41.01 3.78
N VAL A 796 9.37 41.56 5.00
CA VAL A 796 10.26 42.64 5.43
C VAL A 796 11.28 42.06 6.40
N GLU A 797 12.56 42.22 6.11
CA GLU A 797 13.67 41.65 6.89
C GLU A 797 14.49 42.77 7.52
N ALA A 798 14.33 42.97 8.84
CA ALA A 798 15.18 43.88 9.61
C ALA A 798 16.62 43.37 9.61
N TYR A 799 17.61 44.26 9.50
CA TYR A 799 19.03 43.89 9.60
C TYR A 799 19.83 44.83 10.50
N ASN A 800 20.86 44.29 11.15
CA ASN A 800 21.93 45.04 11.81
C ASN A 800 23.25 44.27 11.67
N GLY A 801 24.11 44.74 10.78
CA GLY A 801 25.32 44.03 10.36
C GLY A 801 24.95 42.72 9.68
N SER A 802 25.52 41.62 10.18
CA SER A 802 25.21 40.26 9.72
C SER A 802 23.89 39.69 10.28
N ARG A 803 23.34 40.28 11.35
CA ARG A 803 22.07 39.83 11.95
C ARG A 803 20.91 40.26 11.05
N LYS A 804 20.01 39.33 10.73
CA LYS A 804 18.83 39.55 9.88
C LYS A 804 17.64 38.77 10.45
N THR A 805 16.48 39.43 10.55
CA THR A 805 15.25 38.81 11.07
C THR A 805 14.06 39.15 10.16
N PRO A 806 13.48 38.17 9.43
CA PRO A 806 12.31 38.38 8.58
C PRO A 806 11.00 38.46 9.37
N SER A 807 10.07 39.25 8.87
CA SER A 807 8.65 39.19 9.24
C SER A 807 8.05 37.84 8.82
N ALA A 808 6.84 37.54 9.30
CA ALA A 808 5.98 36.60 8.60
C ALA A 808 5.69 37.10 7.16
N ALA A 809 5.36 36.19 6.25
CA ALA A 809 4.84 36.57 4.94
C ALA A 809 3.49 37.28 5.10
N TYR A 810 3.32 38.39 4.37
CA TYR A 810 2.11 39.20 4.39
C TYR A 810 1.59 39.34 2.95
N THR A 811 0.41 38.81 2.67
CA THR A 811 -0.19 38.87 1.33
C THR A 811 -0.75 40.27 1.07
N VAL A 812 -0.41 40.87 -0.07
CA VAL A 812 -0.92 42.18 -0.52
C VAL A 812 -1.49 42.07 -1.92
N CYS A 813 -2.60 42.76 -2.18
CA CYS A 813 -3.19 42.86 -3.53
C CYS A 813 -2.92 44.25 -4.13
N ALA A 814 -2.40 44.27 -5.36
CA ALA A 814 -2.33 45.46 -6.21
C ALA A 814 -3.75 45.94 -6.60
N ALA A 815 -3.90 47.21 -6.97
CA ALA A 815 -5.20 47.72 -7.43
C ALA A 815 -5.48 47.30 -8.89
N PRO A 816 -6.76 47.19 -9.30
CA PRO A 816 -7.12 47.12 -10.71
C PRO A 816 -6.61 48.33 -11.50
N ALA A 817 -6.35 48.12 -12.79
CA ALA A 817 -5.98 49.19 -13.71
C ALA A 817 -7.14 50.18 -13.95
N PRO A 818 -6.85 51.45 -14.31
CA PRO A 818 -7.85 52.39 -14.79
C PRO A 818 -8.54 51.88 -16.06
N LEU A 819 -9.73 52.40 -16.35
CA LEU A 819 -10.49 52.01 -17.53
C LEU A 819 -10.05 52.84 -18.74
N ASN A 820 -9.68 52.17 -19.82
CA ASN A 820 -9.37 52.79 -21.12
C ASN A 820 -10.62 52.83 -22.01
N HIS A 821 -10.62 53.75 -22.98
CA HIS A 821 -11.71 53.96 -23.95
C HIS A 821 -13.11 54.08 -23.31
N PHE A 822 -13.21 54.76 -22.15
CA PHE A 822 -14.50 55.06 -21.53
C PHE A 822 -15.25 56.11 -22.36
N ASN A 823 -16.37 55.70 -22.99
CA ASN A 823 -17.19 56.52 -23.88
C ASN A 823 -18.65 56.57 -23.40
N VAL A 824 -19.37 57.62 -23.82
CA VAL A 824 -20.79 57.87 -23.53
C VAL A 824 -21.49 58.18 -24.85
N TYR A 825 -22.62 57.53 -25.13
CA TYR A 825 -23.41 57.75 -26.34
C TYR A 825 -24.87 57.99 -25.98
N LEU A 826 -25.48 59.07 -26.47
CA LEU A 826 -26.90 59.34 -26.25
C LEU A 826 -27.78 58.44 -27.13
N SER A 827 -28.56 57.56 -26.49
CA SER A 827 -29.60 56.79 -27.17
C SER A 827 -30.87 57.62 -27.36
N ASP A 828 -31.30 58.34 -26.32
CA ASP A 828 -32.44 59.26 -26.33
C ASP A 828 -32.15 60.46 -25.40
N SER A 829 -33.11 61.38 -25.27
CA SER A 829 -33.08 62.58 -24.43
C SER A 829 -32.95 62.32 -22.92
N ASP A 830 -33.18 61.09 -22.45
CA ASP A 830 -33.07 60.68 -21.04
C ASP A 830 -32.18 59.43 -20.83
N SER A 831 -31.61 58.86 -21.89
CA SER A 831 -30.86 57.60 -21.83
C SER A 831 -29.53 57.64 -22.58
N ALA A 832 -28.51 57.04 -21.98
CA ALA A 832 -27.16 56.94 -22.56
C ALA A 832 -26.58 55.53 -22.40
N VAL A 833 -25.82 55.09 -23.40
CA VAL A 833 -25.02 53.86 -23.37
C VAL A 833 -23.58 54.23 -23.02
N VAL A 834 -23.03 53.63 -21.98
CA VAL A 834 -21.63 53.81 -21.56
C VAL A 834 -20.82 52.54 -21.81
N THR A 835 -19.60 52.68 -22.34
CA THR A 835 -18.74 51.55 -22.76
C THR A 835 -17.27 51.78 -22.41
N TRP A 836 -16.48 50.73 -22.17
CA TRP A 836 -15.02 50.80 -21.93
C TRP A 836 -14.30 49.47 -22.20
N ASP A 837 -12.96 49.46 -22.17
CA ASP A 837 -12.16 48.24 -22.33
C ASP A 837 -12.21 47.31 -21.10
N PRO A 838 -12.24 45.97 -21.26
CA PRO A 838 -12.17 45.04 -20.14
C PRO A 838 -10.90 45.21 -19.28
N ALA A 839 -11.08 45.40 -17.97
CA ALA A 839 -9.99 45.37 -17.00
C ALA A 839 -10.00 44.04 -16.21
N SER A 840 -8.81 43.57 -15.79
CA SER A 840 -8.69 42.43 -14.87
C SER A 840 -9.24 42.81 -13.49
N CYS A 841 -10.51 42.50 -13.23
CA CYS A 841 -11.23 42.90 -12.03
C CYS A 841 -12.41 41.95 -11.74
N HIS A 842 -13.14 42.19 -10.64
CA HIS A 842 -14.40 41.48 -10.33
C HIS A 842 -15.65 42.24 -10.80
N GLY A 843 -15.49 43.51 -11.16
CA GLY A 843 -16.57 44.34 -11.69
C GLY A 843 -16.20 45.82 -11.72
N TYR A 844 -17.18 46.62 -12.12
CA TYR A 844 -17.04 48.05 -12.35
C TYR A 844 -18.04 48.84 -11.51
N TYR A 845 -17.78 50.13 -11.36
CA TYR A 845 -18.70 51.11 -10.78
C TYR A 845 -18.69 52.38 -11.63
N ILE A 846 -19.83 52.68 -12.25
CA ILE A 846 -20.07 53.90 -13.03
C ILE A 846 -20.72 54.94 -12.11
N GLN A 847 -20.43 56.21 -12.32
CA GLN A 847 -21.11 57.32 -11.64
C GLN A 847 -21.24 58.54 -12.56
N TRP A 848 -22.19 59.42 -12.23
CA TRP A 848 -22.52 60.61 -13.03
C TRP A 848 -22.77 61.87 -12.17
N ALA A 849 -22.47 63.03 -12.75
CA ALA A 849 -22.63 64.36 -12.16
C ALA A 849 -22.97 65.38 -13.25
N THR A 850 -23.40 66.59 -12.88
CA THR A 850 -23.54 67.73 -13.82
C THR A 850 -22.27 68.58 -13.94
N ASP A 851 -21.18 68.17 -13.29
CA ASP A 851 -19.88 68.85 -13.34
C ASP A 851 -18.71 67.87 -13.60
N GLN A 852 -17.74 68.29 -14.41
CA GLN A 852 -16.60 67.47 -14.83
C GLN A 852 -15.72 66.98 -13.67
N ASN A 853 -15.65 67.74 -12.57
CA ASN A 853 -14.82 67.43 -11.42
C ASN A 853 -15.54 66.50 -10.42
N PHE A 854 -16.84 66.22 -10.63
CA PHE A 854 -17.69 65.46 -9.72
C PHE A 854 -17.69 66.05 -8.30
N THR A 855 -17.83 67.37 -8.19
CA THR A 855 -17.94 68.07 -6.90
C THR A 855 -19.15 67.63 -6.09
N GLN A 856 -20.25 67.25 -6.76
CA GLN A 856 -21.32 66.44 -6.18
C GLN A 856 -21.64 65.27 -7.10
N ASN A 857 -21.56 64.04 -6.58
CA ASN A 857 -21.98 62.86 -7.32
C ASN A 857 -23.50 62.70 -7.24
N LEU A 858 -24.18 62.65 -8.39
CA LEU A 858 -25.65 62.61 -8.47
C LEU A 858 -26.20 61.17 -8.50
N GLY A 859 -25.38 60.19 -8.87
CA GLY A 859 -25.76 58.78 -8.81
C GLY A 859 -24.64 57.84 -9.26
N GLY A 860 -24.91 56.54 -9.26
CA GLY A 860 -23.97 55.54 -9.73
C GLY A 860 -24.55 54.14 -9.70
N THR A 861 -23.94 53.24 -10.47
CA THR A 861 -24.40 51.85 -10.62
C THR A 861 -23.22 50.87 -10.74
N TYR A 862 -23.47 49.63 -10.32
CA TYR A 862 -22.53 48.52 -10.41
C TYR A 862 -22.84 47.64 -11.61
N THR A 863 -21.81 47.20 -12.32
CA THR A 863 -21.96 46.23 -13.41
C THR A 863 -20.73 45.33 -13.50
N SER A 864 -20.92 44.11 -13.98
CA SER A 864 -19.83 43.20 -14.38
C SER A 864 -19.50 43.30 -15.87
N ASN A 865 -20.36 43.97 -16.65
CA ASN A 865 -20.22 44.13 -18.09
C ASN A 865 -19.43 45.41 -18.42
N THR A 866 -18.78 45.43 -19.58
CA THR A 866 -18.06 46.59 -20.13
C THR A 866 -18.92 47.54 -20.95
N LEU A 867 -20.23 47.25 -21.02
CA LEU A 867 -21.27 48.11 -21.58
C LEU A 867 -22.39 48.20 -20.52
N ASN A 868 -22.98 49.37 -20.35
CA ASN A 868 -24.17 49.55 -19.52
C ASN A 868 -25.07 50.65 -20.07
N ASN A 869 -26.38 50.48 -19.92
CA ASN A 869 -27.34 51.54 -20.20
C ASN A 869 -27.60 52.31 -18.91
N VAL A 870 -27.68 53.64 -19.00
CA VAL A 870 -27.93 54.53 -17.87
C VAL A 870 -29.05 55.49 -18.24
N ASP A 871 -30.20 55.30 -17.59
CA ASP A 871 -31.39 56.13 -17.74
C ASP A 871 -31.43 57.15 -16.60
N LEU A 872 -31.51 58.45 -16.92
CA LEU A 872 -31.49 59.55 -15.95
C LEU A 872 -32.73 60.45 -16.10
N PRO A 873 -33.30 60.97 -14.99
CA PRO A 873 -34.44 61.88 -15.07
C PRO A 873 -34.02 63.28 -15.56
N GLY A 874 -34.37 63.61 -16.81
CA GLY A 874 -34.14 64.91 -17.43
C GLY A 874 -33.20 64.83 -18.64
N ASP A 875 -32.87 65.99 -19.22
CA ASP A 875 -32.05 66.07 -20.45
C ASP A 875 -30.60 65.64 -20.17
N ILE A 876 -30.29 64.38 -20.53
CA ILE A 876 -29.06 63.67 -20.17
C ILE A 876 -27.79 64.29 -20.80
N LYS A 877 -27.93 65.13 -21.84
CA LYS A 877 -26.80 65.80 -22.49
C LYS A 877 -25.97 66.69 -21.57
N ASN A 878 -26.54 67.12 -20.45
CA ASN A 878 -25.91 68.00 -19.47
C ASN A 878 -25.05 67.25 -18.42
N TYR A 879 -24.90 65.93 -18.54
CA TYR A 879 -24.19 65.10 -17.56
C TYR A 879 -22.77 64.73 -18.00
N TYR A 880 -21.91 64.55 -16.99
CA TYR A 880 -20.59 63.95 -17.07
C TYR A 880 -20.63 62.55 -16.45
N PHE A 881 -19.94 61.60 -17.06
CA PHE A 881 -19.82 60.21 -16.59
C PHE A 881 -18.37 59.82 -16.36
N ARG A 882 -18.10 58.95 -15.38
CA ARG A 882 -16.82 58.26 -15.19
C ARG A 882 -17.02 56.90 -14.50
N ALA A 883 -16.11 55.95 -14.73
CA ALA A 883 -16.19 54.63 -14.10
C ALA A 883 -14.83 54.14 -13.56
N ARG A 884 -14.85 53.13 -12.68
CA ARG A 884 -13.63 52.45 -12.18
C ARG A 884 -13.84 50.95 -12.00
N ALA A 885 -12.75 50.19 -12.11
CA ALA A 885 -12.70 48.77 -11.77
C ALA A 885 -12.54 48.50 -10.26
N TRP A 886 -12.98 47.35 -9.79
CA TRP A 886 -12.78 46.87 -8.41
C TRP A 886 -12.57 45.35 -8.33
N LYS A 887 -11.82 44.89 -7.33
CA LYS A 887 -11.53 43.48 -7.04
C LYS A 887 -11.78 43.17 -5.56
N TRP A 888 -12.28 41.97 -5.25
CA TRP A 888 -12.29 41.45 -3.87
C TRP A 888 -10.88 41.03 -3.44
N PHE A 889 -10.49 41.40 -2.21
CA PHE A 889 -9.32 40.87 -1.51
C PHE A 889 -9.65 40.75 -0.02
N GLY A 890 -9.71 39.51 0.47
CA GLY A 890 -10.41 39.19 1.71
C GLY A 890 -11.85 39.73 1.67
N ASP A 891 -12.33 40.25 2.81
CA ASP A 891 -13.67 40.83 2.94
C ASP A 891 -13.77 42.30 2.46
N THR A 892 -12.79 42.80 1.70
CA THR A 892 -12.73 44.20 1.27
C THR A 892 -12.59 44.37 -0.24
N ARG A 893 -13.18 45.45 -0.79
CA ARG A 893 -13.00 45.83 -2.20
C ARG A 893 -11.77 46.70 -2.36
N VAL A 894 -10.82 46.25 -3.17
CA VAL A 894 -9.72 47.05 -3.68
C VAL A 894 -10.19 47.75 -4.96
N TRP A 895 -10.07 49.07 -4.99
CA TRP A 895 -10.54 49.92 -6.10
C TRP A 895 -9.36 50.35 -6.96
N GLY A 896 -9.55 50.37 -8.27
CA GLY A 896 -8.70 51.11 -9.20
C GLY A 896 -9.08 52.59 -9.24
N ASP A 897 -8.30 53.36 -9.99
CA ASP A 897 -8.58 54.77 -10.25
C ASP A 897 -9.80 54.94 -11.18
N TYR A 898 -10.43 56.11 -11.14
CA TYR A 898 -11.51 56.45 -12.08
C TYR A 898 -10.93 56.81 -13.45
N SER A 899 -11.69 56.49 -14.51
CA SER A 899 -11.50 57.06 -15.85
C SER A 899 -11.57 58.59 -15.80
N ALA A 900 -11.10 59.24 -16.88
CA ALA A 900 -11.45 60.61 -17.15
C ALA A 900 -12.98 60.79 -17.20
N ALA A 901 -13.45 62.01 -16.89
CA ALA A 901 -14.85 62.38 -16.97
C ALA A 901 -15.21 62.77 -18.42
N VAL A 902 -16.27 62.17 -18.96
CA VAL A 902 -16.76 62.39 -20.34
C VAL A 902 -18.11 63.08 -20.30
N PHE A 903 -18.26 64.16 -21.07
CA PHE A 903 -19.51 64.92 -21.22
C PHE A 903 -20.41 64.31 -22.30
N ALA A 904 -21.73 64.44 -22.18
CA ALA A 904 -22.68 63.75 -23.04
C ALA A 904 -23.01 64.45 -24.38
N GLY A 905 -23.07 65.78 -24.45
CA GLY A 905 -23.07 66.55 -25.71
C GLY A 905 -24.35 66.51 -26.58
N ASP A 906 -24.34 67.24 -27.69
CA ASP A 906 -25.45 67.29 -28.68
C ASP A 906 -25.36 66.16 -29.74
N LYS A 907 -26.48 65.90 -30.44
CA LYS A 907 -26.62 64.77 -31.39
C LYS A 907 -26.61 65.24 -32.85
N LEU A 908 -25.56 64.85 -33.60
CA LEU A 908 -25.46 65.06 -35.05
C LEU A 908 -26.46 64.20 -35.85
N THR A 909 -26.78 64.64 -37.07
CA THR A 909 -27.53 63.87 -38.08
C THR A 909 -26.59 63.25 -39.12
N ALA A 910 -26.97 62.11 -39.69
CA ALA A 910 -26.15 61.43 -40.69
C ALA A 910 -26.23 62.16 -42.05
N PRO A 911 -25.16 62.17 -42.88
CA PRO A 911 -25.21 62.75 -44.21
C PRO A 911 -26.27 62.09 -45.11
N ASP A 912 -26.82 62.85 -46.07
CA ASP A 912 -27.76 62.33 -47.06
C ASP A 912 -27.60 63.02 -48.43
N GLY A 913 -28.46 62.70 -49.40
CA GLY A 913 -28.46 63.37 -50.71
C GLY A 913 -27.34 62.97 -51.69
N TYR A 914 -26.72 61.81 -51.49
CA TYR A 914 -25.60 61.33 -52.30
C TYR A 914 -25.85 61.25 -53.82
N ASN A 915 -24.86 61.64 -54.63
CA ASN A 915 -24.92 61.54 -56.09
C ASN A 915 -23.54 61.30 -56.75
N VAL A 916 -23.49 60.37 -57.72
CA VAL A 916 -22.28 60.10 -58.54
C VAL A 916 -22.40 60.76 -59.91
N TYR A 917 -21.78 61.93 -60.06
CA TYR A 917 -21.94 62.76 -61.26
C TYR A 917 -20.97 62.43 -62.41
N ALA A 918 -19.84 61.77 -62.14
CA ALA A 918 -18.86 61.39 -63.18
C ALA A 918 -18.08 60.11 -62.85
N ARG A 919 -17.52 59.48 -63.89
CA ARG A 919 -16.61 58.33 -63.85
C ARG A 919 -15.54 58.51 -64.95
N GLY A 920 -14.33 58.00 -64.73
CA GLY A 920 -13.21 58.22 -65.65
C GLY A 920 -12.10 57.16 -65.58
N ASP A 921 -11.01 57.45 -66.29
CA ASP A 921 -9.73 56.72 -66.35
C ASP A 921 -9.88 55.18 -66.39
N GLY A 922 -10.51 54.66 -67.46
CA GLY A 922 -10.70 53.21 -67.64
C GLY A 922 -11.51 52.52 -66.53
N GLY A 923 -12.18 53.27 -65.66
CA GLY A 923 -12.94 52.75 -64.53
C GLY A 923 -12.26 52.86 -63.16
N THR A 924 -11.10 53.51 -63.02
CA THR A 924 -10.48 53.75 -61.71
C THR A 924 -11.03 54.97 -60.98
N ASP A 925 -11.60 55.92 -61.73
CA ASP A 925 -11.99 57.23 -61.20
C ASP A 925 -13.51 57.39 -61.05
N LEU A 926 -13.94 57.96 -59.93
CA LEU A 926 -15.36 58.21 -59.62
C LEU A 926 -15.53 59.45 -58.73
N TYR A 927 -16.51 60.28 -59.06
CA TYR A 927 -16.75 61.57 -58.44
C TYR A 927 -18.12 61.57 -57.72
N LEU A 928 -18.12 61.89 -56.42
CA LEU A 928 -19.26 61.78 -55.50
C LEU A 928 -19.50 63.12 -54.78
N ASP A 929 -20.76 63.50 -54.57
CA ASP A 929 -21.20 64.60 -53.70
C ASP A 929 -22.37 64.20 -52.78
N TRP A 930 -22.67 65.03 -51.77
CA TRP A 930 -23.77 64.85 -50.80
C TRP A 930 -24.21 66.20 -50.19
N ASN A 931 -25.25 66.20 -49.34
CA ASN A 931 -25.77 67.39 -48.65
C ASN A 931 -24.96 67.75 -47.39
N ASP A 932 -24.80 69.05 -47.11
CA ASP A 932 -24.14 69.52 -45.88
C ASP A 932 -24.94 69.17 -44.60
N VAL A 933 -24.24 68.63 -43.60
CA VAL A 933 -24.76 68.33 -42.25
C VAL A 933 -24.55 69.52 -41.32
N GLU A 934 -25.63 70.07 -40.78
CA GLU A 934 -25.58 71.21 -39.85
C GLU A 934 -24.82 70.84 -38.56
N GLY A 935 -23.81 71.65 -38.22
CA GLY A 935 -23.00 71.48 -37.00
C GLY A 935 -21.84 70.47 -37.11
N ALA A 936 -21.54 69.95 -38.31
CA ALA A 936 -20.34 69.16 -38.57
C ALA A 936 -19.10 70.05 -38.86
N ASP A 937 -17.95 69.69 -38.30
CA ASP A 937 -16.64 70.31 -38.57
C ASP A 937 -15.95 69.72 -39.82
N GLY A 938 -16.47 68.60 -40.34
CA GLY A 938 -16.03 67.98 -41.58
C GLY A 938 -16.53 66.54 -41.74
N TYR A 939 -16.06 65.89 -42.80
CA TYR A 939 -16.43 64.52 -43.19
C TYR A 939 -15.21 63.61 -43.34
N ARG A 940 -15.41 62.32 -43.10
CA ARG A 940 -14.45 61.26 -43.41
C ARG A 940 -15.11 60.23 -44.31
N VAL A 941 -14.48 59.92 -45.43
CA VAL A 941 -15.01 59.03 -46.48
C VAL A 941 -14.23 57.72 -46.44
N TYR A 942 -14.96 56.60 -46.33
CA TYR A 942 -14.40 55.26 -46.24
C TYR A 942 -14.97 54.37 -47.34
N ILE A 943 -14.18 53.41 -47.83
CA ILE A 943 -14.71 52.23 -48.52
C ILE A 943 -14.90 51.13 -47.48
N VAL A 944 -16.10 50.57 -47.41
CA VAL A 944 -16.46 49.45 -46.53
C VAL A 944 -16.39 48.15 -47.32
N SER A 945 -15.69 47.16 -46.78
CA SER A 945 -15.62 45.82 -47.37
C SER A 945 -15.42 44.76 -46.29
N GLY A 946 -16.21 43.68 -46.33
CA GLY A 946 -16.11 42.57 -45.37
C GLY A 946 -16.26 42.98 -43.89
N GLY A 947 -17.00 44.08 -43.61
CA GLY A 947 -17.14 44.64 -42.26
C GLY A 947 -15.95 45.50 -41.79
N THR A 948 -15.01 45.82 -42.68
CA THR A 948 -13.85 46.70 -42.40
C THR A 948 -13.97 48.00 -43.20
N SER A 949 -13.93 49.14 -42.52
CA SER A 949 -14.00 50.48 -43.14
C SER A 949 -12.61 51.06 -43.36
N THR A 950 -12.19 51.22 -44.62
CA THR A 950 -10.87 51.75 -45.00
C THR A 950 -10.99 53.23 -45.35
N LEU A 951 -10.31 54.10 -44.60
CA LEU A 951 -10.33 55.55 -44.85
C LEU A 951 -9.72 55.88 -46.21
N LYS A 952 -10.46 56.60 -47.05
CA LYS A 952 -10.01 57.10 -48.35
C LYS A 952 -9.60 58.56 -48.30
N GLY A 953 -10.23 59.35 -47.43
CA GLY A 953 -9.79 60.70 -47.11
C GLY A 953 -10.72 61.43 -46.14
N SER A 954 -10.29 62.62 -45.74
CA SER A 954 -11.07 63.55 -44.93
C SER A 954 -11.25 64.84 -45.71
N VAL A 955 -12.45 65.40 -45.73
CA VAL A 955 -12.81 66.61 -46.48
C VAL A 955 -13.67 67.54 -45.62
N THR A 956 -13.57 68.85 -45.85
CA THR A 956 -14.43 69.86 -45.20
C THR A 956 -15.62 70.27 -46.06
N GLU A 957 -15.61 69.91 -47.34
CA GLU A 957 -16.70 70.12 -48.30
C GLU A 957 -17.43 68.80 -48.55
N SER A 958 -18.71 68.85 -48.93
CA SER A 958 -19.54 67.66 -49.15
C SER A 958 -19.32 67.00 -50.53
N THR A 959 -18.06 66.76 -50.90
CA THR A 959 -17.68 66.06 -52.13
C THR A 959 -16.38 65.27 -51.97
N PHE A 960 -16.23 64.19 -52.74
CA PHE A 960 -15.05 63.34 -52.76
C PHE A 960 -14.78 62.73 -54.14
N VAL A 961 -13.51 62.53 -54.47
CA VAL A 961 -13.07 61.91 -55.72
C VAL A 961 -12.20 60.68 -55.41
N PHE A 962 -12.61 59.53 -55.93
CA PHE A 962 -11.82 58.30 -55.94
C PHE A 962 -10.99 58.27 -57.22
N THR A 963 -9.73 57.81 -57.12
CA THR A 963 -8.75 57.74 -58.23
C THR A 963 -8.00 56.40 -58.29
N ASP A 964 -8.52 55.41 -57.56
CA ASP A 964 -7.87 54.12 -57.33
C ASP A 964 -8.89 52.98 -57.13
N LEU A 965 -10.05 53.09 -57.77
CA LEU A 965 -11.05 52.03 -57.79
C LEU A 965 -10.64 50.91 -58.75
N VAL A 966 -11.21 49.72 -58.54
CA VAL A 966 -11.12 48.60 -59.48
C VAL A 966 -12.27 48.75 -60.49
N PRO A 967 -11.98 48.76 -61.81
CA PRO A 967 -13.01 48.87 -62.83
C PRO A 967 -14.13 47.84 -62.69
N ALA A 968 -15.35 48.28 -62.97
CA ALA A 968 -16.60 47.54 -62.84
C ALA A 968 -16.95 47.03 -61.42
N TRP A 969 -16.16 47.35 -60.39
CA TRP A 969 -16.44 46.91 -59.03
C TRP A 969 -17.52 47.76 -58.34
N GLU A 970 -18.18 47.18 -57.34
CA GLU A 970 -19.22 47.79 -56.51
C GLU A 970 -18.67 48.03 -55.10
N TYR A 971 -18.92 49.20 -54.54
CA TYR A 971 -18.36 49.66 -53.27
C TYR A 971 -19.45 50.27 -52.39
N ASP A 972 -19.49 49.85 -51.13
CA ASP A 972 -20.18 50.57 -50.08
C ASP A 972 -19.27 51.71 -49.59
N VAL A 973 -19.72 52.94 -49.70
CA VAL A 973 -19.02 54.14 -49.23
C VAL A 973 -19.70 54.67 -47.99
N MET A 974 -18.99 54.68 -46.86
CA MET A 974 -19.48 55.30 -45.64
C MET A 974 -18.94 56.73 -45.55
N VAL A 975 -19.82 57.72 -45.40
CA VAL A 975 -19.43 59.09 -45.05
C VAL A 975 -19.83 59.39 -43.62
N VAL A 976 -18.86 59.85 -42.84
CA VAL A 976 -18.99 60.16 -41.42
C VAL A 976 -18.87 61.67 -41.25
N ALA A 977 -19.98 62.35 -40.97
CA ALA A 977 -19.95 63.71 -40.43
C ALA A 977 -19.45 63.67 -38.98
N TYR A 978 -18.54 64.56 -38.61
CA TYR A 978 -18.00 64.63 -37.26
C TYR A 978 -17.90 66.08 -36.77
N ASN A 979 -17.92 66.25 -35.46
CA ASN A 979 -17.49 67.47 -34.77
C ASN A 979 -16.73 67.09 -33.48
N ASP A 980 -16.33 68.08 -32.69
CA ASP A 980 -15.63 67.87 -31.40
C ASP A 980 -16.41 67.03 -30.36
N THR A 981 -17.74 66.87 -30.49
CA THR A 981 -18.59 66.18 -29.49
C THR A 981 -19.16 64.84 -29.96
N GLY A 982 -19.16 64.54 -31.25
CA GLY A 982 -19.69 63.29 -31.77
C GLY A 982 -19.52 63.10 -33.28
N SER A 983 -20.11 62.03 -33.79
CA SER A 983 -20.14 61.73 -35.22
C SER A 983 -21.43 61.00 -35.61
N ALA A 984 -21.94 61.28 -36.80
CA ALA A 984 -23.04 60.55 -37.41
C ALA A 984 -22.68 60.15 -38.84
N SER A 985 -23.12 58.97 -39.27
CA SER A 985 -22.68 58.37 -40.53
C SER A 985 -23.81 57.69 -41.26
N SER A 986 -23.66 57.61 -42.58
CA SER A 986 -24.52 56.83 -43.46
C SER A 986 -23.68 56.18 -44.56
N ASP A 987 -24.20 55.09 -45.10
CA ASP A 987 -23.59 54.32 -46.18
C ASP A 987 -24.32 54.60 -47.50
N TYR A 988 -23.56 54.69 -48.59
CA TYR A 988 -24.06 54.85 -49.94
C TYR A 988 -23.35 53.90 -50.89
N HIS A 989 -24.12 53.17 -51.69
CA HIS A 989 -23.59 52.17 -52.62
C HIS A 989 -23.25 52.83 -53.95
N ILE A 990 -22.06 52.54 -54.50
CA ILE A 990 -21.58 53.07 -55.78
C ILE A 990 -20.95 51.97 -56.64
N CYS A 991 -20.90 52.19 -57.95
CA CYS A 991 -20.19 51.29 -58.87
C CYS A 991 -19.29 52.06 -59.84
N ALA A 992 -18.06 51.57 -60.00
CA ALA A 992 -17.07 52.05 -60.96
C ALA A 992 -17.43 51.63 -62.40
N ALA A 993 -16.95 52.39 -63.40
CA ALA A 993 -17.17 52.03 -64.81
C ALA A 993 -16.33 50.79 -65.19
N PRO A 994 -16.74 49.96 -66.16
CA PRO A 994 -15.89 48.90 -66.71
C PRO A 994 -14.69 49.45 -67.49
N ALA A 995 -13.60 48.69 -67.54
CA ALA A 995 -12.47 48.96 -68.43
C ALA A 995 -12.84 48.75 -69.91
N SER A 996 -12.01 49.25 -70.82
CA SER A 996 -12.12 49.02 -72.27
C SER A 996 -11.85 47.55 -72.65
N ALA A 997 -12.20 47.17 -73.88
CA ALA A 997 -11.95 45.82 -74.39
C ALA A 997 -10.55 45.74 -75.02
N GLU A 998 -9.73 44.79 -74.56
CA GLU A 998 -8.34 44.60 -75.02
C GLU A 998 -8.24 43.48 -76.09
N HIS A 999 -7.12 43.44 -76.82
CA HIS A 999 -6.79 42.44 -77.86
C HIS A 999 -7.90 42.18 -78.89
N PHE A 1000 -8.48 43.25 -79.45
CA PHE A 1000 -9.50 43.13 -80.49
C PHE A 1000 -8.90 42.62 -81.82
N GLU A 1001 -9.47 41.54 -82.39
CA GLU A 1001 -9.06 40.88 -83.63
C GLU A 1001 -10.26 40.58 -84.55
N LEU A 1002 -10.00 40.38 -85.86
CA LEU A 1002 -11.02 40.04 -86.86
C LEU A 1002 -10.50 38.94 -87.81
N THR A 1003 -11.23 37.82 -87.91
CA THR A 1003 -10.84 36.65 -88.73
C THR A 1003 -11.99 36.16 -89.61
N PRO A 1004 -11.73 35.62 -90.83
CA PRO A 1004 -12.81 35.07 -91.65
C PRO A 1004 -13.38 33.78 -91.07
N ALA A 1005 -14.68 33.64 -91.18
CA ALA A 1005 -15.43 32.42 -90.89
C ALA A 1005 -16.03 31.84 -92.18
N ASP A 1006 -16.66 30.67 -92.07
CA ASP A 1006 -17.33 30.03 -93.20
C ASP A 1006 -18.44 30.92 -93.78
N SER A 1007 -18.69 30.75 -95.09
CA SER A 1007 -19.81 31.39 -95.82
C SER A 1007 -19.79 32.94 -95.89
N GLY A 1008 -18.63 33.57 -95.74
CA GLY A 1008 -18.47 35.04 -95.91
C GLY A 1008 -18.77 35.88 -94.67
N ALA A 1009 -18.87 35.23 -93.51
CA ALA A 1009 -18.92 35.91 -92.21
C ALA A 1009 -17.51 36.20 -91.68
N PHE A 1010 -17.40 37.10 -90.68
CA PHE A 1010 -16.16 37.38 -89.96
C PHE A 1010 -16.37 37.22 -88.46
N THR A 1011 -15.49 36.51 -87.77
CA THR A 1011 -15.46 36.42 -86.31
C THR A 1011 -14.56 37.50 -85.75
N ALA A 1012 -15.16 38.45 -85.03
CA ALA A 1012 -14.47 39.41 -84.19
C ALA A 1012 -14.25 38.81 -82.79
N SER A 1013 -13.10 39.05 -82.17
CA SER A 1013 -12.74 38.54 -80.83
C SER A 1013 -11.97 39.57 -80.00
N TRP A 1014 -12.02 39.47 -78.68
CA TRP A 1014 -11.37 40.36 -77.70
C TRP A 1014 -11.18 39.64 -76.36
N ASP A 1015 -10.41 40.22 -75.45
CA ASP A 1015 -10.18 39.63 -74.12
C ASP A 1015 -11.36 39.77 -73.14
N VAL A 1016 -11.39 38.90 -72.12
CA VAL A 1016 -12.44 38.91 -71.10
C VAL A 1016 -12.28 40.09 -70.13
N ALA A 1017 -13.28 40.98 -70.13
CA ALA A 1017 -13.38 42.10 -69.19
C ALA A 1017 -14.37 41.79 -68.03
N ALA A 1018 -14.17 42.47 -66.89
CA ALA A 1018 -15.11 42.42 -65.77
C ALA A 1018 -16.37 43.23 -66.14
N CYS A 1019 -17.44 42.54 -66.55
CA CYS A 1019 -18.62 43.19 -67.12
C CYS A 1019 -19.88 42.33 -67.07
N HIS A 1020 -21.02 42.91 -67.50
CA HIS A 1020 -22.22 42.13 -67.83
C HIS A 1020 -22.32 41.80 -69.32
N GLY A 1021 -21.45 42.38 -70.15
CA GLY A 1021 -21.36 42.08 -71.57
C GLY A 1021 -20.58 43.14 -72.35
N TYR A 1022 -20.69 43.05 -73.67
CA TYR A 1022 -20.05 43.94 -74.63
C TYR A 1022 -21.08 44.59 -75.56
N TYR A 1023 -20.69 45.67 -76.22
CA TYR A 1023 -21.43 46.28 -77.32
C TYR A 1023 -20.48 46.39 -78.50
N ILE A 1024 -20.69 45.51 -79.49
CA ILE A 1024 -19.93 45.53 -80.75
C ILE A 1024 -20.65 46.41 -81.76
N GLN A 1025 -19.89 47.16 -82.55
CA GLN A 1025 -20.38 48.11 -83.52
C GLN A 1025 -19.60 47.93 -84.83
N TRP A 1026 -20.28 48.09 -85.97
CA TRP A 1026 -19.65 48.10 -87.29
C TRP A 1026 -20.22 49.22 -88.16
N ALA A 1027 -19.42 49.69 -89.11
CA ALA A 1027 -19.74 50.76 -90.04
C ALA A 1027 -19.03 50.55 -91.38
N THR A 1028 -19.43 51.30 -92.40
CA THR A 1028 -18.73 51.32 -93.72
C THR A 1028 -17.64 52.40 -93.79
N ASP A 1029 -17.33 53.04 -92.66
CA ASP A 1029 -16.31 54.07 -92.48
C ASP A 1029 -15.67 53.96 -91.09
N GLU A 1030 -14.39 54.30 -91.00
CA GLU A 1030 -13.54 54.14 -89.80
C GLU A 1030 -13.99 55.03 -88.62
N ASP A 1031 -14.58 56.20 -88.91
CA ASP A 1031 -15.10 57.13 -87.90
C ASP A 1031 -16.45 56.72 -87.28
N PHE A 1032 -17.09 55.66 -87.81
CA PHE A 1032 -18.46 55.23 -87.44
C PHE A 1032 -19.49 56.37 -87.58
N THR A 1033 -19.51 57.00 -88.76
CA THR A 1033 -20.49 58.05 -89.08
C THR A 1033 -21.54 57.63 -90.12
N LYS A 1034 -21.33 56.52 -90.85
CA LYS A 1034 -22.21 56.04 -91.93
C LYS A 1034 -22.56 54.57 -91.74
N ASN A 1035 -23.83 54.23 -92.01
CA ASN A 1035 -24.36 52.87 -91.99
C ASN A 1035 -24.05 52.11 -90.67
N VAL A 1036 -24.00 52.84 -89.56
CA VAL A 1036 -23.55 52.34 -88.27
C VAL A 1036 -24.59 51.37 -87.70
N SER A 1037 -24.18 50.14 -87.46
CA SER A 1037 -24.97 49.09 -86.81
C SER A 1037 -24.20 48.53 -85.62
N GLY A 1038 -24.88 47.87 -84.68
CA GLY A 1038 -24.23 47.28 -83.52
C GLY A 1038 -25.16 46.46 -82.65
N GLU A 1039 -24.58 45.56 -81.88
CA GLU A 1039 -25.31 44.55 -81.10
C GLU A 1039 -24.80 44.51 -79.65
N PHE A 1040 -25.74 44.38 -78.71
CA PHE A 1040 -25.42 44.07 -77.31
C PHE A 1040 -25.20 42.57 -77.15
N ILE A 1041 -24.00 42.21 -76.73
CA ILE A 1041 -23.60 40.86 -76.37
C ILE A 1041 -23.67 40.76 -74.85
N THR A 1042 -24.41 39.79 -74.31
CA THR A 1042 -24.53 39.56 -72.87
C THR A 1042 -23.56 38.46 -72.41
N GLY A 1043 -23.02 38.60 -71.20
CA GLY A 1043 -22.05 37.69 -70.59
C GLY A 1043 -20.60 38.16 -70.78
N SER A 1044 -19.83 38.20 -69.70
CA SER A 1044 -18.41 38.57 -69.73
C SER A 1044 -17.54 37.59 -70.50
N GLY A 1045 -17.85 36.29 -70.45
CA GLY A 1045 -17.18 35.25 -71.24
C GLY A 1045 -17.54 35.25 -72.73
N SER A 1046 -18.41 36.15 -73.20
CA SER A 1046 -18.80 36.26 -74.60
C SER A 1046 -17.78 37.10 -75.39
N THR A 1047 -16.54 36.60 -75.43
CA THR A 1047 -15.32 37.25 -75.96
C THR A 1047 -15.16 37.19 -77.48
N SER A 1048 -16.18 36.73 -78.20
CA SER A 1048 -16.19 36.76 -79.66
C SER A 1048 -17.61 36.82 -80.22
N LYS A 1049 -17.72 37.33 -81.44
CA LYS A 1049 -18.96 37.41 -82.20
C LYS A 1049 -18.68 37.20 -83.68
N THR A 1050 -19.33 36.21 -84.26
CA THR A 1050 -19.42 36.09 -85.72
C THR A 1050 -20.43 37.10 -86.25
N LEU A 1051 -19.95 37.98 -87.11
CA LEU A 1051 -20.69 39.02 -87.82
C LEU A 1051 -20.95 38.55 -89.26
N LEU A 1052 -22.18 38.74 -89.70
CA LEU A 1052 -22.57 38.61 -91.11
C LEU A 1052 -23.04 40.00 -91.56
N PHE A 1053 -22.38 40.54 -92.58
CA PHE A 1053 -22.68 41.88 -93.09
C PHE A 1053 -23.79 41.83 -94.15
N GLU A 1054 -24.56 42.92 -94.28
CA GLU A 1054 -25.71 42.98 -95.20
C GLU A 1054 -25.29 42.91 -96.68
N ASP A 1055 -24.16 43.53 -97.05
CA ASP A 1055 -23.50 43.31 -98.34
C ASP A 1055 -22.17 42.57 -98.14
N PRO A 1056 -22.09 41.26 -98.46
CA PRO A 1056 -20.86 40.47 -98.28
C PRO A 1056 -19.74 40.83 -99.27
N ASN A 1057 -19.92 41.85 -100.12
CA ASN A 1057 -18.90 42.36 -101.05
C ASN A 1057 -18.39 43.76 -100.69
N ALA A 1058 -18.93 44.39 -99.62
CA ALA A 1058 -18.45 45.67 -99.12
C ALA A 1058 -17.45 45.48 -97.98
N ASP A 1059 -16.49 46.40 -97.85
CA ASP A 1059 -15.57 46.43 -96.72
C ASP A 1059 -16.19 47.13 -95.52
N TYR A 1060 -16.02 46.54 -94.33
CA TYR A 1060 -16.55 47.05 -93.07
C TYR A 1060 -15.44 47.29 -92.05
N TYR A 1061 -15.67 48.28 -91.19
CA TYR A 1061 -14.88 48.57 -89.99
C TYR A 1061 -15.66 48.12 -88.76
N VAL A 1062 -15.01 47.44 -87.82
CA VAL A 1062 -15.64 46.87 -86.60
C VAL A 1062 -14.88 47.32 -85.35
N ARG A 1063 -15.58 47.65 -84.25
CA ARG A 1063 -15.01 47.94 -82.91
C ARG A 1063 -15.93 47.46 -81.78
N VAL A 1064 -15.43 47.37 -80.55
CA VAL A 1064 -16.22 46.87 -79.39
C VAL A 1064 -15.97 47.68 -78.11
N ARG A 1065 -16.98 47.81 -77.24
CA ARG A 1065 -16.82 48.33 -75.86
C ARG A 1065 -17.46 47.44 -74.81
N VAL A 1066 -17.11 47.66 -73.56
CA VAL A 1066 -17.57 46.90 -72.39
C VAL A 1066 -18.76 47.60 -71.71
N TRP A 1067 -19.71 46.86 -71.15
CA TRP A 1067 -20.80 47.42 -70.33
C TRP A 1067 -21.15 46.60 -69.09
N LYS A 1068 -21.61 47.28 -68.04
CA LYS A 1068 -22.09 46.70 -66.78
C LYS A 1068 -23.50 47.22 -66.48
N TRP A 1069 -24.42 46.34 -66.11
CA TRP A 1069 -25.68 46.74 -65.49
C TRP A 1069 -25.44 47.21 -64.05
N TYR A 1070 -25.96 48.38 -63.69
CA TYR A 1070 -25.97 48.91 -62.33
C TYR A 1070 -27.20 49.80 -62.11
N GLU A 1071 -27.93 49.58 -61.03
CA GLU A 1071 -29.11 50.35 -60.60
C GLU A 1071 -30.10 50.72 -61.73
N GLY A 1072 -30.40 49.76 -62.60
CA GLY A 1072 -31.39 49.92 -63.68
C GLY A 1072 -30.87 50.59 -64.95
N SER A 1073 -29.58 50.92 -65.02
CA SER A 1073 -28.92 51.51 -66.19
C SER A 1073 -27.69 50.69 -66.64
N ARG A 1074 -27.17 51.00 -67.84
CA ARG A 1074 -25.88 50.46 -68.31
C ARG A 1074 -24.79 51.49 -68.11
N LEU A 1075 -23.80 51.15 -67.29
CA LEU A 1075 -22.49 51.81 -67.26
C LEU A 1075 -21.65 51.27 -68.41
N TYR A 1076 -20.91 52.15 -69.09
CA TYR A 1076 -20.08 51.82 -70.24
C TYR A 1076 -18.60 52.12 -69.94
N GLY A 1077 -17.73 51.24 -70.40
CA GLY A 1077 -16.32 51.57 -70.65
C GLY A 1077 -16.13 52.11 -72.07
N ASP A 1078 -14.90 52.47 -72.39
CA ASP A 1078 -14.51 53.01 -73.70
C ASP A 1078 -14.51 51.95 -74.82
N PHE A 1079 -14.54 52.42 -76.07
CA PHE A 1079 -14.45 51.57 -77.27
C PHE A 1079 -12.99 51.20 -77.62
N SER A 1080 -12.82 50.04 -78.26
CA SER A 1080 -11.60 49.66 -78.96
C SER A 1080 -11.38 50.48 -80.23
N GLU A 1081 -10.14 50.46 -80.73
CA GLU A 1081 -9.81 50.85 -82.10
C GLU A 1081 -10.47 49.89 -83.14
N PRO A 1082 -10.68 50.32 -84.40
CA PRO A 1082 -11.40 49.54 -85.40
C PRO A 1082 -10.54 48.70 -86.38
N LEU A 1083 -11.12 47.60 -86.92
CA LEU A 1083 -10.46 46.67 -87.87
C LEU A 1083 -11.28 46.38 -89.15
N SER A 1084 -10.62 45.99 -90.25
CA SER A 1084 -11.18 45.84 -91.62
C SER A 1084 -11.04 44.44 -92.25
N THR A 1085 -11.86 44.14 -93.28
CA THR A 1085 -12.18 42.79 -93.80
C THR A 1085 -11.38 42.27 -95.02
N ALA A 1086 -10.68 43.12 -95.78
CA ALA A 1086 -10.34 42.83 -97.19
C ALA A 1086 -9.28 41.74 -97.52
N ASN A 1087 -8.41 41.31 -96.59
CA ASN A 1087 -7.09 40.72 -96.92
C ASN A 1087 -6.84 39.28 -96.43
N SER A 1088 -7.68 38.28 -96.75
CA SER A 1088 -7.63 36.97 -96.06
C SER A 1088 -7.98 35.71 -96.90
N ILE A 1089 -7.47 34.53 -96.50
CA ILE A 1089 -7.62 33.23 -97.21
C ILE A 1089 -8.03 32.06 -96.30
N GLY A 1090 -8.64 31.00 -96.88
CA GLY A 1090 -9.17 29.82 -96.16
C GLY A 1090 -8.29 28.57 -96.19
N LYS A 1091 -8.62 27.57 -95.34
CA LYS A 1091 -7.86 26.30 -95.19
C LYS A 1091 -8.40 25.19 -96.13
N PRO A 1092 -7.56 24.25 -96.62
CA PRO A 1092 -8.02 23.05 -97.32
C PRO A 1092 -8.91 22.16 -96.44
N ALA A 1093 -9.88 21.47 -97.05
CA ALA A 1093 -10.82 20.58 -96.36
C ALA A 1093 -11.36 19.50 -97.31
N GLY A 1094 -12.13 18.52 -96.80
CA GLY A 1094 -12.81 17.52 -97.64
C GLY A 1094 -11.98 16.30 -98.01
N TYR A 1095 -10.98 15.93 -97.21
CA TYR A 1095 -10.07 14.82 -97.50
C TYR A 1095 -10.76 13.45 -97.66
N HIS A 1096 -10.41 12.72 -98.72
CA HIS A 1096 -10.94 11.37 -98.95
C HIS A 1096 -9.91 10.38 -99.52
N VAL A 1097 -9.81 9.20 -98.89
CA VAL A 1097 -8.92 8.10 -99.34
C VAL A 1097 -9.73 7.05 -100.10
N TYR A 1098 -9.70 7.11 -101.43
CA TYR A 1098 -10.55 6.27 -102.28
C TYR A 1098 -9.96 4.89 -102.62
N ALA A 1099 -8.64 4.71 -102.54
CA ALA A 1099 -7.98 3.44 -102.86
C ALA A 1099 -6.72 3.16 -102.02
N ARG A 1100 -6.40 1.86 -101.86
CA ARG A 1100 -5.17 1.32 -101.27
C ARG A 1100 -4.71 0.13 -102.10
N GLY A 1101 -3.41 -0.06 -102.29
CA GLY A 1101 -2.88 -1.05 -103.24
C GLY A 1101 -1.58 -1.72 -102.81
N ASP A 1102 -1.05 -2.55 -103.73
CA ASP A 1102 0.28 -3.17 -103.70
C ASP A 1102 0.70 -3.75 -102.33
N GLY A 1103 -0.16 -4.60 -101.74
CA GLY A 1103 0.13 -5.26 -100.46
C GLY A 1103 0.24 -4.32 -99.26
N GLY A 1104 -0.12 -3.04 -99.40
CA GLY A 1104 -0.11 -2.03 -98.34
C GLY A 1104 0.86 -0.86 -98.55
N THR A 1105 1.54 -0.74 -99.69
CA THR A 1105 2.49 0.35 -100.00
C THR A 1105 1.82 1.58 -100.64
N ASP A 1106 0.70 1.38 -101.34
CA ASP A 1106 0.01 2.39 -102.15
C ASP A 1106 -1.23 2.99 -101.43
N LEU A 1107 -1.43 4.30 -101.54
CA LEU A 1107 -2.61 5.02 -101.01
C LEU A 1107 -2.95 6.28 -101.82
N TYR A 1108 -4.22 6.48 -102.15
CA TYR A 1108 -4.71 7.54 -103.05
C TYR A 1108 -5.63 8.51 -102.29
N LEU A 1109 -5.39 9.84 -102.38
CA LEU A 1109 -6.02 10.89 -101.56
C LEU A 1109 -6.44 12.12 -102.39
N ASP A 1110 -7.61 12.70 -102.14
CA ASP A 1110 -8.06 13.99 -102.70
C ASP A 1110 -8.71 14.93 -101.65
N TRP A 1111 -8.99 16.19 -102.02
CA TRP A 1111 -9.61 17.24 -101.18
C TRP A 1111 -10.34 18.33 -102.00
N ASN A 1112 -10.94 19.34 -101.34
CA ASN A 1112 -11.68 20.44 -101.97
C ASN A 1112 -10.79 21.66 -102.32
N ASP A 1113 -11.12 22.33 -103.43
CA ASP A 1113 -10.48 23.58 -103.85
C ASP A 1113 -10.69 24.75 -102.86
N VAL A 1114 -9.68 25.62 -102.72
CA VAL A 1114 -9.66 26.74 -101.78
C VAL A 1114 -9.73 28.07 -102.53
N LYS A 1115 -10.72 28.90 -102.21
CA LYS A 1115 -10.89 30.23 -102.82
C LYS A 1115 -9.68 31.11 -102.53
N ASN A 1116 -9.17 31.77 -103.57
CA ASN A 1116 -7.96 32.61 -103.55
C ASN A 1116 -6.65 31.87 -103.22
N ALA A 1117 -6.53 30.56 -103.45
CA ALA A 1117 -5.25 29.84 -103.36
C ALA A 1117 -4.60 29.61 -104.74
N ASP A 1118 -3.27 29.71 -104.80
CA ASP A 1118 -2.45 29.51 -106.01
C ASP A 1118 -2.01 28.05 -106.22
N GLY A 1119 -1.99 27.23 -105.15
CA GLY A 1119 -1.59 25.82 -105.20
C GLY A 1119 -1.51 25.15 -103.82
N TYR A 1120 -1.08 23.89 -103.79
CA TYR A 1120 -1.01 23.05 -102.58
C TYR A 1120 0.35 22.39 -102.37
N ARG A 1121 0.75 22.24 -101.10
CA ARG A 1121 1.89 21.41 -100.68
C ARG A 1121 1.44 20.26 -99.78
N VAL A 1122 1.86 19.03 -100.10
CA VAL A 1122 1.46 17.80 -99.40
C VAL A 1122 2.65 17.22 -98.64
N TYR A 1123 2.48 17.01 -97.34
CA TYR A 1123 3.53 16.51 -96.45
C TYR A 1123 3.07 15.25 -95.70
N ILE A 1124 3.98 14.31 -95.43
CA ILE A 1124 3.81 13.34 -94.33
C ILE A 1124 4.51 13.91 -93.10
N VAL A 1125 3.81 13.93 -91.97
CA VAL A 1125 4.31 14.41 -90.67
C VAL A 1125 4.70 13.22 -89.81
N ASN A 1126 5.91 13.24 -89.28
CA ASN A 1126 6.39 12.26 -88.30
C ASN A 1126 7.13 12.98 -87.18
N ASN A 1127 6.69 12.79 -85.93
CA ASN A 1127 7.21 13.48 -84.74
C ASN A 1127 7.47 14.99 -84.97
N SER A 1128 6.41 15.70 -85.38
CA SER A 1128 6.41 17.14 -85.70
C SER A 1128 7.25 17.59 -86.90
N THR A 1129 7.95 16.69 -87.59
CA THR A 1129 8.72 17.02 -88.79
C THR A 1129 7.86 16.82 -90.04
N LYS A 1130 7.52 17.91 -90.74
CA LYS A 1130 6.84 17.87 -92.05
C LYS A 1130 7.83 17.42 -93.14
N THR A 1131 7.63 16.25 -93.72
CA THR A 1131 8.40 15.76 -94.89
C THR A 1131 7.57 15.99 -96.15
N LEU A 1132 8.03 16.87 -97.05
CA LEU A 1132 7.32 17.15 -98.31
C LEU A 1132 7.29 15.88 -99.17
N LYS A 1133 6.09 15.50 -99.62
CA LYS A 1133 5.85 14.38 -100.52
C LYS A 1133 5.56 14.84 -101.95
N GLY A 1134 5.01 16.04 -102.11
CA GLY A 1134 4.96 16.75 -103.39
C GLY A 1134 4.20 18.08 -103.29
N GLU A 1135 4.34 18.90 -104.33
CA GLU A 1135 3.49 20.08 -104.57
C GLU A 1135 2.57 19.78 -105.75
N VAL A 1136 1.31 20.23 -105.67
CA VAL A 1136 0.29 19.99 -106.70
C VAL A 1136 -0.57 21.24 -106.88
N SER A 1137 -0.93 21.54 -108.14
CA SER A 1137 -1.87 22.61 -108.50
C SER A 1137 -3.33 22.12 -108.59
N GLN A 1138 -3.56 20.83 -108.30
CA GLN A 1138 -4.86 20.19 -108.25
C GLN A 1138 -5.05 19.55 -106.87
N SER A 1139 -6.30 19.44 -106.42
CA SER A 1139 -6.62 18.98 -105.07
C SER A 1139 -6.56 17.45 -104.89
N ALA A 1140 -5.47 16.80 -105.32
CA ALA A 1140 -5.26 15.35 -105.19
C ALA A 1140 -3.77 14.93 -105.15
N PHE A 1141 -3.49 13.78 -104.51
CA PHE A 1141 -2.15 13.21 -104.33
C PHE A 1141 -2.14 11.68 -104.17
N VAL A 1142 -1.08 10.99 -104.61
CA VAL A 1142 -0.91 9.53 -104.48
C VAL A 1142 0.42 9.19 -103.81
N PHE A 1143 0.36 8.32 -102.80
CA PHE A 1143 1.52 7.73 -102.13
C PHE A 1143 1.78 6.32 -102.68
N THR A 1144 3.05 5.98 -102.93
CA THR A 1144 3.46 4.68 -103.50
C THR A 1144 4.65 4.04 -102.75
N ASP A 1145 4.93 4.53 -101.54
CA ASP A 1145 6.10 4.17 -100.75
C ASP A 1145 5.79 4.06 -99.24
N LEU A 1146 4.53 3.75 -98.91
CA LEU A 1146 4.11 3.55 -97.53
C LEU A 1146 4.56 2.18 -97.00
N VAL A 1147 4.59 2.05 -95.67
CA VAL A 1147 4.83 0.78 -94.99
C VAL A 1147 3.48 0.14 -94.68
N PRO A 1148 3.25 -1.14 -95.05
CA PRO A 1148 2.00 -1.82 -94.75
C PRO A 1148 1.61 -1.77 -93.26
N ALA A 1149 0.31 -1.58 -93.00
CA ALA A 1149 -0.31 -1.39 -91.68
C ALA A 1149 0.11 -0.13 -90.88
N TRP A 1150 0.91 0.78 -91.44
CA TRP A 1150 1.28 2.03 -90.76
C TRP A 1150 0.24 3.15 -90.94
N GLU A 1151 0.21 4.08 -89.98
CA GLU A 1151 -0.63 5.27 -89.97
C GLU A 1151 0.24 6.52 -90.14
N TYR A 1152 -0.22 7.44 -90.98
CA TYR A 1152 0.51 8.64 -91.39
C TYR A 1152 -0.36 9.88 -91.18
N ASP A 1153 0.18 10.90 -90.53
CA ASP A 1153 -0.41 12.24 -90.57
C ASP A 1153 -0.03 12.91 -91.90
N VAL A 1154 -1.01 13.30 -92.70
CA VAL A 1154 -0.82 14.04 -93.95
C VAL A 1154 -1.24 15.49 -93.73
N VAL A 1155 -0.40 16.45 -94.06
CA VAL A 1155 -0.75 17.88 -94.07
C VAL A 1155 -0.86 18.36 -95.51
N VAL A 1156 -1.93 19.09 -95.81
CA VAL A 1156 -2.02 19.88 -97.05
C VAL A 1156 -2.13 21.36 -96.71
N GLU A 1157 -1.35 22.17 -97.42
CA GLU A 1157 -1.18 23.60 -97.23
C GLU A 1157 -1.53 24.34 -98.51
N ALA A 1158 -2.60 25.15 -98.47
CA ALA A 1158 -2.91 26.12 -99.51
C ALA A 1158 -2.13 27.42 -99.25
N TYR A 1159 -1.76 28.13 -100.32
CA TYR A 1159 -1.02 29.38 -100.22
C TYR A 1159 -1.45 30.39 -101.30
N ASN A 1160 -1.29 31.68 -101.01
CA ASN A 1160 -1.32 32.79 -101.96
C ASN A 1160 -0.37 33.89 -101.47
N GLY A 1161 0.69 34.15 -102.23
CA GLY A 1161 1.81 34.96 -101.77
C GLY A 1161 2.42 34.42 -100.47
N GLU A 1162 2.54 35.29 -99.46
CA GLU A 1162 3.00 34.92 -98.11
C GLU A 1162 1.88 34.36 -97.21
N ASN A 1163 0.61 34.56 -97.59
CA ASN A 1163 -0.51 34.02 -96.82
C ASN A 1163 -0.60 32.51 -97.07
N THR A 1164 -0.63 31.74 -95.99
CA THR A 1164 -0.78 30.28 -96.03
C THR A 1164 -1.84 29.81 -95.07
N ALA A 1165 -2.52 28.72 -95.43
CA ALA A 1165 -3.53 28.09 -94.61
C ALA A 1165 -3.47 26.58 -94.83
N SER A 1166 -3.26 25.81 -93.75
CA SER A 1166 -3.09 24.36 -93.83
C SER A 1166 -4.02 23.61 -92.89
N SER A 1167 -4.24 22.33 -93.19
CA SER A 1167 -4.96 21.39 -92.34
C SER A 1167 -4.32 20.00 -92.42
N GLN A 1168 -4.59 19.17 -91.41
CA GLN A 1168 -4.01 17.83 -91.26
C GLN A 1168 -5.10 16.76 -91.30
N PHE A 1169 -4.80 15.63 -91.92
CA PHE A 1169 -5.67 14.47 -92.04
C PHE A 1169 -4.84 13.19 -91.85
N ARG A 1170 -5.30 12.26 -91.01
CA ARG A 1170 -4.61 10.98 -90.78
C ARG A 1170 -5.09 9.94 -91.80
N VAL A 1171 -4.17 9.14 -92.31
CA VAL A 1171 -4.44 8.03 -93.24
C VAL A 1171 -3.75 6.76 -92.76
N CYS A 1172 -4.22 5.59 -93.21
CA CYS A 1172 -3.66 4.30 -92.85
C CYS A 1172 -3.43 3.42 -94.07
N ALA A 1173 -2.22 2.87 -94.18
CA ALA A 1173 -1.85 1.83 -95.13
C ALA A 1173 -2.54 0.49 -94.80
N ALA A 1174 -2.86 -0.32 -95.81
CA ALA A 1174 -3.45 -1.64 -95.60
C ALA A 1174 -2.41 -2.63 -95.02
N PRO A 1175 -2.80 -3.64 -94.22
CA PRO A 1175 -1.89 -4.70 -93.80
C PRO A 1175 -1.45 -5.60 -94.96
N ALA A 1176 -0.20 -6.09 -94.91
CA ALA A 1176 0.28 -7.11 -95.83
C ALA A 1176 -0.30 -8.49 -95.47
N ALA A 1177 -0.47 -9.37 -96.47
CA ALA A 1177 -0.96 -10.73 -96.25
C ALA A 1177 0.06 -11.59 -95.49
N THR A 1178 -0.43 -12.49 -94.63
CA THR A 1178 0.43 -13.44 -93.89
C THR A 1178 0.90 -14.58 -94.80
N GLN A 1179 2.07 -15.14 -94.46
CA GLN A 1179 2.79 -16.13 -95.27
C GLN A 1179 2.93 -17.46 -94.52
N ASN A 1180 3.32 -18.52 -95.25
CA ASN A 1180 3.56 -19.87 -94.73
C ASN A 1180 2.35 -20.50 -94.01
N PHE A 1181 1.14 -20.25 -94.52
CA PHE A 1181 -0.08 -20.84 -93.97
C PHE A 1181 -0.10 -22.37 -94.16
N LYS A 1182 -0.42 -23.12 -93.09
CA LYS A 1182 -0.51 -24.58 -93.05
C LYS A 1182 -1.59 -25.04 -92.07
N VAL A 1183 -2.27 -26.15 -92.37
CA VAL A 1183 -3.24 -26.78 -91.46
C VAL A 1183 -2.96 -28.28 -91.35
N VAL A 1184 -3.13 -28.84 -90.16
CA VAL A 1184 -2.99 -30.27 -89.86
C VAL A 1184 -4.15 -30.76 -88.97
N SER A 1185 -4.54 -32.02 -89.08
CA SER A 1185 -5.51 -32.65 -88.17
C SER A 1185 -4.91 -32.84 -86.77
N VAL A 1186 -5.64 -32.47 -85.73
CA VAL A 1186 -5.33 -32.84 -84.32
C VAL A 1186 -6.03 -34.16 -83.99
N ASP A 1187 -7.30 -34.24 -84.33
CA ASP A 1187 -8.14 -35.45 -84.31
C ASP A 1187 -9.13 -35.40 -85.49
N ARG A 1188 -10.32 -36.01 -85.36
CA ARG A 1188 -11.27 -36.13 -86.47
C ARG A 1188 -12.03 -34.83 -86.75
N ASP A 1189 -12.33 -34.07 -85.71
CA ASP A 1189 -13.17 -32.89 -85.71
C ASP A 1189 -12.39 -31.59 -85.39
N THR A 1190 -11.12 -31.70 -84.94
CA THR A 1190 -10.26 -30.55 -84.64
C THR A 1190 -9.07 -30.40 -85.60
N ALA A 1191 -8.94 -29.22 -86.22
CA ALA A 1191 -7.84 -28.83 -87.10
C ALA A 1191 -6.94 -27.76 -86.45
N LEU A 1192 -5.62 -27.91 -86.51
CA LEU A 1192 -4.65 -26.90 -86.08
C LEU A 1192 -4.08 -26.16 -87.28
N ALA A 1193 -4.44 -24.89 -87.42
CA ALA A 1193 -3.95 -24.00 -88.45
C ALA A 1193 -2.78 -23.13 -87.93
N SER A 1194 -1.81 -22.80 -88.77
CA SER A 1194 -0.60 -22.03 -88.42
C SER A 1194 -0.07 -21.16 -89.56
N TRP A 1195 0.59 -20.04 -89.24
CA TRP A 1195 1.12 -19.05 -90.19
C TRP A 1195 2.27 -18.22 -89.58
N SER A 1196 2.99 -17.49 -90.44
CA SER A 1196 4.03 -16.54 -90.01
C SER A 1196 3.43 -15.24 -89.46
N VAL A 1197 4.13 -14.63 -88.51
CA VAL A 1197 3.77 -13.30 -87.98
C VAL A 1197 3.73 -12.26 -89.10
N ALA A 1198 2.68 -11.45 -89.14
CA ALA A 1198 2.52 -10.31 -90.02
C ALA A 1198 1.97 -9.09 -89.25
N THR A 1199 2.28 -7.89 -89.73
CA THR A 1199 1.98 -6.63 -89.01
C THR A 1199 0.49 -6.30 -89.09
N GLY A 1200 -0.19 -6.35 -87.94
CA GLY A 1200 -1.61 -6.03 -87.80
C GLY A 1200 -2.07 -6.09 -86.34
N HIS A 1201 -3.37 -6.09 -86.09
CA HIS A 1201 -3.96 -6.29 -84.77
C HIS A 1201 -4.38 -7.74 -84.51
N GLY A 1202 -4.46 -8.55 -85.56
CA GLY A 1202 -4.73 -9.98 -85.47
C GLY A 1202 -4.94 -10.58 -86.85
N TYR A 1203 -5.43 -11.81 -86.84
CA TYR A 1203 -5.74 -12.59 -88.03
C TYR A 1203 -7.24 -12.89 -88.08
N TYR A 1204 -7.75 -13.12 -89.28
CA TYR A 1204 -9.08 -13.65 -89.51
C TYR A 1204 -8.90 -14.92 -90.33
N ILE A 1205 -9.08 -16.06 -89.67
CA ILE A 1205 -9.09 -17.37 -90.32
C ILE A 1205 -10.52 -17.71 -90.73
N GLN A 1206 -10.67 -18.27 -91.92
CA GLN A 1206 -11.90 -18.89 -92.38
C GLN A 1206 -11.65 -20.36 -92.67
N TRP A 1207 -12.71 -21.15 -92.58
CA TRP A 1207 -12.78 -22.50 -93.12
C TRP A 1207 -14.09 -22.68 -93.87
N ALA A 1208 -14.12 -23.53 -94.89
CA ALA A 1208 -15.27 -23.78 -95.76
C ALA A 1208 -15.24 -25.21 -96.28
N THR A 1209 -16.38 -25.78 -96.68
CA THR A 1209 -16.40 -27.11 -97.31
C THR A 1209 -15.97 -27.10 -98.79
N ASP A 1210 -15.58 -25.94 -99.31
CA ASP A 1210 -15.09 -25.74 -100.68
C ASP A 1210 -13.87 -24.81 -100.75
N ALA A 1211 -13.01 -25.02 -101.73
CA ALA A 1211 -11.77 -24.25 -101.90
C ALA A 1211 -11.99 -22.76 -102.25
N ALA A 1212 -13.16 -22.39 -102.78
CA ALA A 1212 -13.47 -21.01 -103.15
C ALA A 1212 -14.07 -20.19 -101.99
N PHE A 1213 -14.41 -20.84 -100.86
CA PHE A 1213 -15.10 -20.24 -99.70
C PHE A 1213 -16.46 -19.68 -100.09
N THR A 1214 -17.28 -20.53 -100.70
CA THR A 1214 -18.62 -20.21 -101.18
C THR A 1214 -19.73 -20.91 -100.38
N GLU A 1215 -19.45 -22.05 -99.75
CA GLU A 1215 -20.42 -22.83 -98.95
C GLU A 1215 -19.86 -23.24 -97.57
N ASN A 1216 -20.77 -23.30 -96.57
CA ASN A 1216 -20.47 -23.64 -95.16
C ASN A 1216 -19.24 -22.91 -94.57
N VAL A 1217 -19.11 -21.61 -94.86
CA VAL A 1217 -17.96 -20.81 -94.44
C VAL A 1217 -18.03 -20.45 -92.95
N GLY A 1218 -17.28 -21.17 -92.13
CA GLY A 1218 -16.93 -20.75 -90.78
C GLY A 1218 -15.77 -19.75 -90.76
N GLY A 1219 -15.58 -19.05 -89.64
CA GLY A 1219 -14.40 -18.20 -89.48
C GLY A 1219 -14.29 -17.54 -88.11
N ALA A 1220 -13.05 -17.39 -87.66
CA ALA A 1220 -12.70 -16.86 -86.34
C ALA A 1220 -11.75 -15.67 -86.45
N PHE A 1221 -12.03 -14.62 -85.67
CA PHE A 1221 -11.08 -13.55 -85.42
C PHE A 1221 -10.13 -13.97 -84.31
N ILE A 1222 -8.84 -13.94 -84.63
CA ILE A 1222 -7.75 -14.26 -83.72
C ILE A 1222 -7.06 -12.94 -83.39
N THR A 1223 -7.33 -12.43 -82.19
CA THR A 1223 -6.70 -11.20 -81.70
C THR A 1223 -5.25 -11.47 -81.29
N GLY A 1224 -4.36 -10.51 -81.55
CA GLY A 1224 -2.93 -10.61 -81.26
C GLY A 1224 -2.12 -10.94 -82.51
N SER A 1225 -1.21 -10.04 -82.89
CA SER A 1225 -0.30 -10.22 -84.03
C SER A 1225 0.70 -11.36 -83.84
N GLY A 1226 1.05 -11.70 -82.60
CA GLY A 1226 1.91 -12.84 -82.27
C GLY A 1226 1.22 -14.21 -82.35
N SER A 1227 -0.10 -14.25 -82.54
CA SER A 1227 -0.88 -15.50 -82.64
C SER A 1227 -0.58 -16.19 -83.98
N THR A 1228 0.35 -17.15 -83.96
CA THR A 1228 0.87 -17.88 -85.12
C THR A 1228 0.18 -19.22 -85.38
N SER A 1229 -0.79 -19.59 -84.55
CA SER A 1229 -1.64 -20.77 -84.76
C SER A 1229 -2.98 -20.63 -84.06
N ALA A 1230 -3.97 -21.40 -84.51
CA ALA A 1230 -5.25 -21.59 -83.84
C ALA A 1230 -5.78 -23.01 -84.06
N SER A 1231 -6.29 -23.61 -82.99
CA SER A 1231 -7.11 -24.82 -83.06
C SER A 1231 -8.52 -24.43 -83.47
N ILE A 1232 -9.13 -25.23 -84.35
CA ILE A 1232 -10.44 -24.99 -84.94
C ILE A 1232 -11.23 -26.29 -84.82
N ASP A 1233 -12.27 -26.28 -84.01
CA ASP A 1233 -13.20 -27.39 -83.85
C ASP A 1233 -14.29 -27.26 -84.94
N LEU A 1234 -14.68 -28.37 -85.55
CA LEU A 1234 -15.56 -28.45 -86.73
C LEU A 1234 -16.71 -29.42 -86.48
N ASP A 1235 -17.87 -29.15 -87.07
CA ASP A 1235 -19.06 -30.01 -86.96
C ASP A 1235 -18.97 -31.30 -87.83
N GLY A 1236 -17.78 -31.64 -88.35
CA GLY A 1236 -17.57 -32.69 -89.35
C GLY A 1236 -16.11 -33.16 -89.40
N ASP A 1237 -15.78 -34.00 -90.39
CA ASP A 1237 -14.43 -34.53 -90.55
C ASP A 1237 -13.49 -33.42 -91.06
N VAL A 1238 -12.35 -33.21 -90.40
CA VAL A 1238 -11.39 -32.14 -90.75
C VAL A 1238 -10.87 -32.22 -92.19
N SER A 1239 -10.94 -33.41 -92.81
CA SER A 1239 -10.58 -33.59 -94.22
C SER A 1239 -11.61 -32.99 -95.20
N ASP A 1240 -12.82 -32.67 -94.76
CA ASP A 1240 -13.87 -32.06 -95.60
C ASP A 1240 -13.75 -30.52 -95.73
N TYR A 1241 -12.78 -29.88 -95.05
CA TYR A 1241 -12.67 -28.42 -94.97
C TYR A 1241 -11.37 -27.85 -95.56
N TYR A 1242 -11.51 -26.74 -96.29
CA TYR A 1242 -10.44 -25.84 -96.72
C TYR A 1242 -10.34 -24.66 -95.75
N PHE A 1243 -9.14 -24.17 -95.49
CA PHE A 1243 -8.86 -23.08 -94.57
C PHE A 1243 -8.08 -21.97 -95.28
N ARG A 1244 -8.28 -20.70 -94.89
CA ARG A 1244 -7.45 -19.57 -95.34
C ARG A 1244 -7.41 -18.48 -94.28
N VAL A 1245 -6.36 -17.66 -94.29
CA VAL A 1245 -6.17 -16.61 -93.27
C VAL A 1245 -5.76 -15.28 -93.90
N ARG A 1246 -6.22 -14.17 -93.30
CA ARG A 1246 -5.77 -12.81 -93.61
C ARG A 1246 -5.43 -12.03 -92.36
N VAL A 1247 -4.63 -10.98 -92.51
CA VAL A 1247 -4.33 -10.02 -91.44
C VAL A 1247 -5.42 -8.97 -91.38
N TRP A 1248 -5.74 -8.47 -90.19
CA TRP A 1248 -6.57 -7.29 -90.03
C TRP A 1248 -5.94 -6.29 -89.06
N LYS A 1249 -6.18 -5.01 -89.32
CA LYS A 1249 -5.83 -3.88 -88.46
C LYS A 1249 -7.10 -3.05 -88.22
N TRP A 1250 -7.46 -2.85 -86.96
CA TRP A 1250 -8.44 -1.83 -86.59
C TRP A 1250 -7.93 -0.43 -86.94
N TYR A 1251 -8.72 0.36 -87.68
CA TYR A 1251 -8.48 1.76 -88.01
C TYR A 1251 -9.83 2.47 -88.26
N GLU A 1252 -10.00 3.69 -87.73
CA GLU A 1252 -11.24 4.50 -87.86
C GLU A 1252 -12.54 3.70 -87.68
N ASN A 1253 -12.64 2.96 -86.56
CA ASN A 1253 -13.79 2.12 -86.20
C ASN A 1253 -14.14 0.98 -87.17
N SER A 1254 -13.25 0.65 -88.11
CA SER A 1254 -13.39 -0.45 -89.05
C SER A 1254 -12.17 -1.40 -89.01
N ARG A 1255 -12.30 -2.58 -89.62
CA ARG A 1255 -11.15 -3.46 -89.88
C ARG A 1255 -10.66 -3.22 -91.30
N LEU A 1256 -9.48 -2.64 -91.44
CA LEU A 1256 -8.68 -2.74 -92.65
C LEU A 1256 -8.12 -4.17 -92.73
N TYR A 1257 -8.22 -4.79 -93.89
CA TYR A 1257 -7.80 -6.16 -94.12
C TYR A 1257 -6.64 -6.20 -95.12
N SER A 1258 -5.75 -7.17 -94.94
CA SER A 1258 -4.94 -7.66 -96.06
C SER A 1258 -5.82 -8.49 -97.00
N ASP A 1259 -5.28 -8.81 -98.17
CA ASP A 1259 -5.76 -9.93 -98.96
C ASP A 1259 -5.68 -11.25 -98.18
N PHE A 1260 -6.50 -12.23 -98.56
CA PHE A 1260 -6.41 -13.58 -98.02
C PHE A 1260 -5.23 -14.33 -98.61
N GLY A 1261 -4.52 -15.09 -97.77
CA GLY A 1261 -3.61 -16.12 -98.23
C GLY A 1261 -4.34 -17.25 -98.97
N ALA A 1262 -3.59 -18.04 -99.73
CA ALA A 1262 -4.14 -19.17 -100.48
C ALA A 1262 -4.81 -20.22 -99.57
N PRO A 1263 -5.92 -20.83 -100.01
CA PRO A 1263 -6.55 -21.97 -99.32
C PRO A 1263 -5.61 -23.16 -99.10
N ALA A 1264 -5.78 -23.86 -97.98
CA ALA A 1264 -5.12 -25.13 -97.65
C ALA A 1264 -6.11 -26.14 -97.03
N GLN A 1265 -5.96 -27.42 -97.33
CA GLN A 1265 -6.79 -28.53 -96.83
C GLN A 1265 -5.89 -29.61 -96.19
N ILE A 1266 -6.44 -30.43 -95.30
CA ILE A 1266 -5.74 -31.59 -94.72
C ILE A 1266 -5.98 -32.82 -95.61
N GLU A 1267 -4.90 -33.43 -96.14
CA GLU A 1267 -4.98 -34.73 -96.84
C GLU A 1267 -5.13 -35.89 -95.83
N ARG A 1268 -5.79 -36.99 -96.26
CA ARG A 1268 -6.07 -38.19 -95.44
C ARG A 1268 -4.90 -39.15 -95.30
#